data_AF-A0A1W1XHH0-F1
#
_entry.id   AF-A0A1W1XHH0-F1
#
_cell.length_a   1.000
_cell.length_b   1.000
_cell.length_c   1.000
_cell.angle_alpha   90.00
_cell.angle_beta   90.00
_cell.angle_gamma   90.00
#
_symmetry.space_group_name_H-M   'P 1'
#
loop_
_entity.id
_entity.type
_entity.pdbx_description
1 polymer ?
#
loop_
_entity_poly.entity_id
_entity_poly.type
_entity_poly.pdbx_seq_one_letter_code
_entity_poly.pdbx_strand_id
1 'polypeptide(L)'
;MASITSAGIGSGLDIEGIITSLMNVEKQPLTVLTQKSQADQTKISALGSLQSSLSTFQARVISLSNASTYKSVKGTLGDSSIGTVSTTSLAQAGSYSLSVTQLAQNQKLKTDVAFGTVSDPVGQGTLTIQFGSVSGGSFLANGNKGAFDIKIDSTNNTLTGLRDAINAKNAGVSASIINDGTGFRLLLSSTDSGSTNGIKITAADSDGNNTDASGLSRFTYDPTATDAVNQLTQTQAAQDAKFTLDGIDIVKSSNTVTDVLQGVTLNLSKISALDSNSKPVTTSLNIARDTSGITQSVQDFVKAYNDFTKSVNDLSFYNADATDPTQKAGVLNGDYVVRSLQSEIRGTLNQSLGSGSYFQGLSAVGINMDWKTGNLSLDTSKLNSALSTNPNDVANLFAVNGSTSNSQATYIGASDATKPGTYAISVTTPATRAKISGVEALYTKIDASNQAMSLTLGSDNIALTLSNGNYTRTGLAAQIKQQLQAQDGSSTFTVNYNATSGKFDISRVNGSVTDTQSVAFTPKSALNIHADSGSNNGNDTLMVAVDGVSSGQIQLTQGDYSSPAALAAEMQSKINGDSALKKAGVSVTVTYNDQTGAFDMQSNRYGSASNVQITSVGGDAQATYGLKFLNASGTDVAGTINGETATGSGQMLTGAGNAQGLQVSVTATIAGDLGSVSFSRGFASRLDQTIDNLMSSNGLLQSRINGLKQDMKDIDDQGKTLNTRLADVEKRYRAQYTALDSLVASMKNTSSFLTSQLASLSSLR
;
A
#
# COMPACT_ATOMS: atom_id res chain seq x y z
N MET A 1 -66.27 11.79 56.96
CA MET A 1 -67.02 10.72 56.27
C MET A 1 -67.89 11.38 55.22
N ALA A 2 -67.47 11.32 53.95
CA ALA A 2 -68.26 11.79 52.82
C ALA A 2 -69.30 10.73 52.49
N SER A 3 -70.58 11.07 52.56
CA SER A 3 -71.66 10.21 52.10
C SER A 3 -71.50 9.95 50.61
N ILE A 4 -71.30 8.70 50.22
CA ILE A 4 -71.44 8.25 48.84
C ILE A 4 -72.93 8.34 48.51
N THR A 5 -73.38 9.46 47.95
CA THR A 5 -74.66 9.53 47.25
C THR A 5 -74.46 8.83 45.91
N SER A 6 -74.97 7.61 45.79
CA SER A 6 -75.03 6.93 44.50
C SER A 6 -75.90 7.76 43.56
N ALA A 7 -75.25 8.38 42.57
CA ALA A 7 -75.90 9.15 41.52
C ALA A 7 -76.87 8.24 40.73
N GLY A 8 -78.09 8.71 40.47
CA GLY A 8 -79.07 8.00 39.64
C GLY A 8 -80.18 7.26 40.41
N ILE A 9 -80.08 7.09 41.73
CA ILE A 9 -81.12 6.40 42.53
C ILE A 9 -82.38 7.26 42.71
N GLY A 10 -82.29 8.60 42.64
CA GLY A 10 -83.42 9.50 42.90
C GLY A 10 -84.37 9.73 41.72
N SER A 11 -83.85 9.83 40.49
CA SER A 11 -84.65 10.13 39.29
C SER A 11 -84.83 8.96 38.31
N GLY A 12 -84.02 7.89 38.39
CA GLY A 12 -84.00 6.80 37.42
C GLY A 12 -83.35 7.15 36.06
N LEU A 13 -82.63 8.28 35.97
CA LEU A 13 -81.87 8.69 34.79
C LEU A 13 -80.47 8.08 34.80
N ASP A 14 -80.00 7.59 33.63
CA ASP A 14 -78.62 7.11 33.45
C ASP A 14 -77.65 8.29 33.29
N ILE A 15 -77.31 8.89 34.43
CA ILE A 15 -76.44 10.06 34.50
C ILE A 15 -75.00 9.72 34.07
N GLU A 16 -74.50 8.53 34.43
CA GLU A 16 -73.16 8.09 34.03
C GLU A 16 -73.07 7.89 32.51
N GLY A 17 -74.10 7.31 31.88
CA GLY A 17 -74.19 7.17 30.42
C GLY A 17 -74.24 8.51 29.68
N ILE A 18 -74.99 9.48 30.20
CA ILE A 18 -75.08 10.85 29.63
C ILE A 18 -73.75 11.59 29.77
N ILE A 19 -73.14 11.58 30.96
CA ILE A 19 -71.85 12.24 31.20
C ILE A 19 -70.77 11.61 30.33
N THR A 20 -70.74 10.27 30.21
CA THR A 20 -69.81 9.57 29.32
C THR A 20 -69.99 10.00 27.87
N SER A 21 -71.24 10.10 27.40
CA SER A 21 -71.53 10.53 26.02
C SER A 21 -71.11 11.98 25.74
N LEU A 22 -71.35 12.90 26.69
CA LEU A 22 -70.89 14.29 26.58
C LEU A 22 -69.36 14.38 26.60
N MET A 23 -68.71 13.65 27.51
CA MET A 23 -67.26 13.59 27.57
C MET A 23 -66.63 13.01 26.30
N ASN A 24 -67.31 12.08 25.61
CA ASN A 24 -66.83 11.55 24.32
C ASN A 24 -66.86 12.61 23.20
N VAL A 25 -67.81 13.54 23.22
CA VAL A 25 -67.84 14.69 22.30
C VAL A 25 -66.75 15.69 22.67
N GLU A 26 -66.60 16.01 23.96
CA GLU A 26 -65.58 16.95 24.44
C GLU A 26 -64.15 16.43 24.20
N LYS A 27 -63.94 15.10 24.14
CA LYS A 27 -62.65 14.46 23.83
C LYS A 27 -62.26 14.51 22.35
N GLN A 28 -63.16 14.87 21.43
CA GLN A 28 -62.86 14.86 19.98
C GLN A 28 -61.60 15.65 19.58
N PRO A 29 -61.35 16.88 20.11
CA PRO A 29 -60.13 17.62 19.77
C PRO A 29 -58.85 16.90 20.23
N LEU A 30 -58.90 16.15 21.35
CA LEU A 30 -57.77 15.36 21.82
C LEU A 30 -57.48 14.18 20.86
N THR A 31 -58.52 13.55 20.33
CA THR A 31 -58.39 12.50 19.32
C THR A 31 -57.72 13.03 18.06
N VAL A 32 -58.11 14.23 17.59
CA VAL A 32 -57.50 14.89 16.42
C VAL A 32 -56.01 15.19 16.66
N LEU A 33 -55.67 15.72 17.85
CA LEU A 33 -54.27 15.97 18.24
C LEU A 33 -53.46 14.67 18.27
N THR A 34 -54.02 13.60 18.84
CA THR A 34 -53.37 12.28 18.90
C THR A 34 -53.12 11.72 17.50
N GLN A 35 -54.10 11.82 16.60
CA GLN A 35 -53.96 11.41 15.19
C GLN A 35 -52.88 12.22 14.47
N LYS A 36 -52.82 13.54 14.72
CA LYS A 36 -51.78 14.40 14.14
C LYS A 36 -50.38 14.01 14.64
N SER A 37 -50.22 13.78 15.94
CA SER A 37 -48.96 13.31 16.53
C SER A 37 -48.50 11.98 15.93
N GLN A 38 -49.41 11.01 15.77
CA GLN A 38 -49.11 9.74 15.11
C GLN A 38 -48.71 9.91 13.63
N ALA A 39 -49.38 10.81 12.92
CA ALA A 39 -49.03 11.12 11.52
C ALA A 39 -47.62 11.73 11.43
N ASP A 40 -47.27 12.67 12.31
CA ASP A 40 -45.94 13.29 12.33
C ASP A 40 -44.85 12.30 12.75
N GLN A 41 -45.12 11.40 13.70
CA GLN A 41 -44.22 10.30 14.04
C GLN A 41 -43.99 9.35 12.84
N THR A 42 -45.03 9.05 12.07
CA THR A 42 -44.93 8.22 10.86
C THR A 42 -44.08 8.91 9.79
N LYS A 43 -44.24 10.23 9.60
CA LYS A 43 -43.38 11.02 8.71
C LYS A 43 -41.93 11.05 9.16
N ILE A 44 -41.67 11.20 10.46
CA ILE A 44 -40.30 11.15 11.02
C ILE A 44 -39.66 9.80 10.71
N SER A 45 -40.37 8.69 10.93
CA SER A 45 -39.88 7.35 10.59
C SER A 45 -39.61 7.20 9.09
N ALA A 46 -40.50 7.70 8.23
CA ALA A 46 -40.32 7.68 6.77
C ALA A 46 -39.10 8.50 6.31
N LEU A 47 -38.90 9.70 6.87
CA LEU A 47 -37.73 10.54 6.60
C LEU A 47 -36.44 9.90 7.13
N GLY A 48 -36.49 9.22 8.28
CA GLY A 48 -35.38 8.43 8.80
C GLY A 48 -34.98 7.29 7.86
N SER A 49 -35.95 6.55 7.31
CA SER A 49 -35.69 5.53 6.29
C SER A 49 -35.08 6.12 5.02
N LEU A 50 -35.55 7.30 4.58
CA LEU A 50 -34.97 8.01 3.44
C LEU A 50 -33.53 8.44 3.72
N GLN A 51 -33.23 8.91 4.93
CA GLN A 51 -31.87 9.24 5.36
C GLN A 51 -30.95 8.03 5.34
N SER A 52 -31.40 6.86 5.82
CA SER A 52 -30.63 5.62 5.75
C SER A 52 -30.37 5.18 4.30
N SER A 53 -31.37 5.31 3.44
CA SER A 53 -31.24 5.02 2.00
C SER A 53 -30.24 5.96 1.32
N LEU A 54 -30.31 7.25 1.63
CA LEU A 54 -29.40 8.27 1.13
C LEU A 54 -27.95 8.06 1.62
N SER A 55 -27.77 7.68 2.89
CA SER A 55 -26.45 7.33 3.44
C SER A 55 -25.86 6.08 2.78
N THR A 56 -26.69 5.07 2.51
CA THR A 56 -26.27 3.87 1.76
C THR A 56 -25.83 4.23 0.34
N PHE A 57 -26.56 5.14 -0.31
CA PHE A 57 -26.18 5.66 -1.60
C PHE A 57 -24.86 6.44 -1.54
N GLN A 58 -24.71 7.34 -0.57
CA GLN A 58 -23.50 8.11 -0.34
C GLN A 58 -22.27 7.22 -0.17
N ALA A 59 -22.37 6.13 0.59
CA ALA A 59 -21.25 5.20 0.76
C ALA A 59 -20.74 4.63 -0.59
N ARG A 60 -21.65 4.37 -1.55
CA ARG A 60 -21.28 3.92 -2.90
C ARG A 60 -20.70 5.04 -3.76
N VAL A 61 -21.17 6.28 -3.56
CA VAL A 61 -20.61 7.49 -4.18
C VAL A 61 -19.17 7.72 -3.70
N ILE A 62 -18.90 7.66 -2.40
CA ILE A 62 -17.56 7.81 -1.82
C ILE A 62 -16.61 6.73 -2.36
N SER A 63 -17.09 5.49 -2.50
CA SER A 63 -16.27 4.41 -3.08
C SER A 63 -15.81 4.71 -4.51
N LEU A 64 -16.65 5.38 -5.31
CA LEU A 64 -16.33 5.80 -6.68
C LEU A 64 -15.50 7.09 -6.73
N SER A 65 -15.52 7.93 -5.69
CA SER A 65 -14.73 9.16 -5.68
C SER A 65 -13.24 8.91 -5.42
N ASN A 66 -12.86 7.68 -5.05
CA ASN A 66 -11.47 7.30 -4.81
C ASN A 66 -10.70 7.05 -6.12
N ALA A 67 -9.82 7.98 -6.49
CA ALA A 67 -9.00 7.89 -7.70
C ALA A 67 -8.09 6.64 -7.75
N SER A 68 -7.70 6.08 -6.60
CA SER A 68 -6.83 4.89 -6.53
C SER A 68 -7.52 3.64 -7.08
N THR A 69 -8.85 3.56 -6.99
CA THR A 69 -9.68 2.49 -7.57
C THR A 69 -9.47 2.37 -9.09
N TYR A 70 -9.14 3.48 -9.76
CA TYR A 70 -8.94 3.54 -11.21
C TYR A 70 -7.49 3.32 -11.65
N LYS A 71 -6.55 3.29 -10.70
CA LYS A 71 -5.13 3.05 -10.93
C LYS A 71 -4.72 1.60 -10.61
N SER A 72 -5.65 0.79 -10.12
CA SER A 72 -5.40 -0.62 -9.82
C SER A 72 -5.01 -1.39 -11.09
N VAL A 73 -4.04 -2.28 -10.91
CA VAL A 73 -3.63 -3.24 -11.92
C VAL A 73 -3.74 -4.62 -11.33
N LYS A 74 -3.96 -5.62 -12.18
CA LYS A 74 -4.07 -7.03 -11.86
C LYS A 74 -3.04 -7.80 -12.68
N GLY A 75 -2.28 -8.65 -11.98
CA GLY A 75 -1.44 -9.65 -12.61
C GLY A 75 -2.19 -10.94 -12.87
N THR A 76 -1.96 -11.54 -14.04
CA THR A 76 -2.51 -12.85 -14.42
C THR A 76 -1.43 -13.69 -15.08
N LEU A 77 -1.43 -14.99 -14.78
CA LEU A 77 -0.61 -15.97 -15.49
C LEU A 77 -1.46 -16.71 -16.51
N GLY A 78 -0.91 -16.97 -17.70
CA GLY A 78 -1.52 -17.84 -18.70
C GLY A 78 -1.69 -19.28 -18.19
N ASP A 79 -0.77 -19.73 -17.34
CA ASP A 79 -0.81 -21.01 -16.63
C ASP A 79 -0.78 -20.74 -15.11
N SER A 80 -1.94 -20.82 -14.48
CA SER A 80 -2.10 -20.61 -13.04
C SER A 80 -1.58 -21.78 -12.18
N SER A 81 -1.18 -22.90 -12.78
CA SER A 81 -0.57 -24.00 -12.03
C SER A 81 0.88 -23.72 -11.63
N ILE A 82 1.56 -22.83 -12.38
CA ILE A 82 2.94 -22.40 -12.10
C ILE A 82 2.98 -21.49 -10.88
N GLY A 83 1.93 -20.71 -10.61
CA GLY A 83 1.92 -19.79 -9.48
C GLY A 83 0.75 -18.80 -9.46
N THR A 84 0.88 -17.80 -8.59
CA THR A 84 -0.04 -16.65 -8.52
C THR A 84 0.72 -15.35 -8.60
N VAL A 85 0.02 -14.28 -8.98
CA VAL A 85 0.58 -12.94 -9.11
C VAL A 85 -0.30 -11.98 -8.33
N SER A 86 0.33 -11.12 -7.54
CA SER A 86 -0.32 -9.99 -6.90
C SER A 86 0.42 -8.71 -7.24
N THR A 87 -0.30 -7.60 -7.22
CA THR A 87 0.17 -6.31 -7.71
C THR A 87 -0.22 -5.20 -6.74
N THR A 88 0.59 -4.16 -6.71
CA THR A 88 0.32 -2.89 -6.04
C THR A 88 0.03 -1.81 -7.08
N SER A 89 -0.36 -0.61 -6.64
CA SER A 89 -0.56 0.54 -7.52
C SER A 89 0.71 1.05 -8.22
N LEU A 90 1.89 0.53 -7.85
CA LEU A 90 3.17 0.86 -8.49
C LEU A 90 3.48 -0.02 -9.71
N ALA A 91 2.78 -1.14 -9.87
CA ALA A 91 3.01 -2.03 -11.00
C ALA A 91 2.56 -1.37 -12.32
N GLN A 92 3.40 -1.50 -13.34
CA GLN A 92 3.12 -0.98 -14.67
C GLN A 92 2.48 -2.06 -15.54
N ALA A 93 1.60 -1.64 -16.46
CA ALA A 93 0.99 -2.57 -17.41
C ALA A 93 2.06 -3.09 -18.38
N GLY A 94 2.03 -4.40 -18.66
CA GLY A 94 3.03 -5.06 -19.49
C GLY A 94 2.75 -6.55 -19.60
N SER A 95 3.27 -7.18 -20.64
CA SER A 95 3.21 -8.63 -20.83
C SER A 95 4.61 -9.18 -20.92
N TYR A 96 4.88 -10.21 -20.13
CA TYR A 96 6.18 -10.86 -20.00
C TYR A 96 6.03 -12.36 -20.26
N SER A 97 7.07 -13.00 -20.74
CA SER A 97 7.19 -14.45 -20.87
C SER A 97 7.92 -15.01 -19.65
N LEU A 98 7.25 -15.91 -18.91
CA LEU A 98 7.76 -16.54 -17.70
C LEU A 98 7.99 -18.02 -17.95
N SER A 99 9.14 -18.57 -17.52
CA SER A 99 9.31 -20.02 -17.39
C SER A 99 10.07 -20.37 -16.12
N VAL A 100 9.61 -21.38 -15.39
CA VAL A 100 10.18 -21.76 -14.09
C VAL A 100 10.86 -23.10 -14.22
N THR A 101 12.16 -23.16 -13.91
CA THR A 101 12.96 -24.39 -14.04
C THR A 101 13.21 -25.06 -12.70
N GLN A 102 13.22 -24.29 -11.62
CA GLN A 102 13.50 -24.80 -10.27
C GLN A 102 12.74 -23.97 -9.23
N LEU A 103 12.17 -24.63 -8.23
CA LEU A 103 11.61 -23.96 -7.06
C LEU A 103 12.66 -23.84 -5.97
N ALA A 104 12.57 -22.77 -5.17
CA ALA A 104 13.35 -22.68 -3.96
C ALA A 104 12.92 -23.78 -2.99
N GLN A 105 13.89 -24.44 -2.37
CA GLN A 105 13.67 -25.47 -1.37
C GLN A 105 14.45 -25.15 -0.10
N ASN A 106 13.87 -25.48 1.04
CA ASN A 106 14.54 -25.47 2.32
C ASN A 106 15.27 -26.81 2.52
N GLN A 107 16.33 -26.81 3.32
CA GLN A 107 17.08 -28.04 3.60
C GLN A 107 16.35 -28.90 4.63
N LYS A 108 16.46 -30.23 4.50
CA LYS A 108 16.01 -31.19 5.50
C LYS A 108 17.08 -32.23 5.81
N LEU A 109 17.38 -32.39 7.09
CA LEU A 109 18.35 -33.34 7.63
C LEU A 109 17.64 -34.30 8.59
N LYS A 110 17.91 -35.59 8.50
CA LYS A 110 17.40 -36.59 9.44
C LYS A 110 18.53 -37.35 10.13
N THR A 111 18.29 -37.85 11.33
CA THR A 111 19.24 -38.77 11.99
C THR A 111 19.30 -40.12 11.28
N ASP A 112 20.51 -40.65 11.11
CA ASP A 112 20.76 -41.92 10.40
C ASP A 112 20.42 -43.15 11.25
N VAL A 113 20.63 -43.05 12.55
CA VAL A 113 20.24 -44.07 13.52
C VAL A 113 18.92 -43.68 14.16
N ALA A 114 17.97 -44.61 14.19
CA ALA A 114 16.70 -44.43 14.89
C ALA A 114 16.87 -44.63 16.41
N PHE A 115 16.06 -43.92 17.18
CA PHE A 115 15.92 -44.09 18.62
C PHE A 115 14.76 -45.04 18.91
N GLY A 116 14.85 -45.82 19.99
CA GLY A 116 13.78 -46.72 20.42
C GLY A 116 12.59 -45.96 20.98
N THR A 117 12.81 -44.85 21.69
CA THR A 117 11.75 -43.99 22.24
C THR A 117 12.08 -42.49 22.10
N VAL A 118 11.06 -41.63 22.24
CA VAL A 118 11.24 -40.16 22.26
C VAL A 118 11.90 -39.63 23.53
N SER A 119 12.09 -40.49 24.53
CA SER A 119 12.77 -40.18 25.80
C SER A 119 14.20 -40.72 25.83
N ASP A 120 14.66 -41.37 24.75
CA ASP A 120 16.01 -41.90 24.69
C ASP A 120 17.03 -40.77 24.86
N PRO A 121 18.14 -41.03 25.60
CA PRO A 121 19.14 -40.04 25.86
C PRO A 121 19.89 -39.65 24.57
N VAL A 122 20.15 -38.36 24.41
CA VAL A 122 20.86 -37.79 23.24
C VAL A 122 22.27 -37.29 23.56
N GLY A 123 22.75 -37.51 24.79
CA GLY A 123 24.01 -36.92 25.27
C GLY A 123 23.83 -35.52 25.86
N GLN A 124 24.94 -34.92 26.30
CA GLN A 124 25.01 -33.57 26.86
C GLN A 124 26.16 -32.80 26.21
N GLY A 125 26.09 -31.47 26.19
CA GLY A 125 27.09 -30.63 25.55
C GLY A 125 26.45 -29.49 24.78
N THR A 126 27.08 -29.08 23.68
CA THR A 126 26.59 -27.97 22.85
C THR A 126 26.59 -28.36 21.38
N LEU A 127 25.46 -28.13 20.68
CA LEU A 127 25.41 -28.13 19.23
C LEU A 127 25.51 -26.69 18.72
N THR A 128 26.42 -26.42 17.80
CA THR A 128 26.49 -25.13 17.10
C THR A 128 25.93 -25.30 15.70
N ILE A 129 24.93 -24.49 15.36
CA ILE A 129 24.26 -24.51 14.06
C ILE A 129 24.62 -23.23 13.31
N GLN A 130 25.03 -23.37 12.05
CA GLN A 130 25.37 -22.27 11.16
C GLN A 130 24.67 -22.42 9.81
N PHE A 131 24.27 -21.29 9.20
CA PHE A 131 23.72 -21.28 7.85
C PHE A 131 24.78 -20.93 6.82
N GLY A 132 24.66 -21.46 5.61
CA GLY A 132 25.56 -21.17 4.50
C GLY A 132 25.31 -22.06 3.28
N SER A 133 26.20 -21.93 2.30
CA SER A 133 26.20 -22.74 1.09
C SER A 133 27.60 -23.29 0.81
N VAL A 134 27.69 -24.35 0.01
CA VAL A 134 28.98 -24.87 -0.47
C VAL A 134 29.26 -24.28 -1.85
N SER A 135 30.38 -23.58 -1.98
CA SER A 135 30.87 -23.03 -3.25
C SER A 135 32.37 -23.31 -3.39
N GLY A 136 32.79 -23.84 -4.54
CA GLY A 136 34.18 -24.21 -4.77
C GLY A 136 34.75 -25.23 -3.76
N GLY A 137 33.89 -26.09 -3.20
CA GLY A 137 34.27 -27.06 -2.16
C GLY A 137 34.43 -26.50 -0.74
N SER A 138 34.17 -25.20 -0.54
CA SER A 138 34.24 -24.55 0.77
C SER A 138 32.86 -24.13 1.28
N PHE A 139 32.65 -24.19 2.59
CA PHE A 139 31.43 -23.68 3.22
C PHE A 139 31.51 -22.16 3.39
N LEU A 140 30.63 -21.45 2.70
CA LEU A 140 30.47 -20.00 2.81
C LEU A 140 29.30 -19.69 3.74
N ALA A 141 29.61 -19.08 4.88
CA ALA A 141 28.60 -18.71 5.87
C ALA A 141 27.64 -17.65 5.31
N ASN A 142 26.37 -17.76 5.69
CA ASN A 142 25.35 -16.77 5.37
C ASN A 142 25.56 -15.53 6.24
N GLY A 143 26.10 -14.45 5.68
CA GLY A 143 26.36 -13.21 6.43
C GLY A 143 25.12 -12.56 7.05
N ASN A 144 23.91 -12.91 6.60
CA ASN A 144 22.66 -12.41 7.18
C ASN A 144 22.15 -13.27 8.35
N LYS A 145 22.72 -14.46 8.56
CA LYS A 145 22.33 -15.40 9.64
C LYS A 145 23.56 -15.88 10.40
N GLY A 146 23.72 -15.41 11.64
CA GLY A 146 24.80 -15.83 12.52
C GLY A 146 24.69 -17.30 12.95
N ALA A 147 25.79 -17.87 13.44
CA ALA A 147 25.79 -19.16 14.11
C ALA A 147 25.16 -19.05 15.51
N PHE A 148 24.57 -20.12 16.00
CA PHE A 148 23.96 -20.16 17.33
C PHE A 148 24.10 -21.53 17.99
N ASP A 149 24.10 -21.50 19.32
CA ASP A 149 24.33 -22.68 20.15
C ASP A 149 23.04 -23.22 20.78
N ILE A 150 22.89 -24.55 20.74
CA ILE A 150 21.92 -25.34 21.48
C ILE A 150 22.65 -26.06 22.60
N LYS A 151 22.39 -25.65 23.84
CA LYS A 151 22.94 -26.30 25.02
C LYS A 151 22.02 -27.44 25.46
N ILE A 152 22.60 -28.63 25.64
CA ILE A 152 21.92 -29.83 26.14
C ILE A 152 22.59 -30.25 27.45
N ASP A 153 21.81 -30.35 28.51
CA ASP A 153 22.25 -30.76 29.84
C ASP A 153 21.26 -31.78 30.44
N SER A 154 21.45 -32.13 31.72
CA SER A 154 20.62 -33.11 32.42
C SER A 154 19.11 -32.79 32.45
N THR A 155 18.69 -31.56 32.14
CA THR A 155 17.29 -31.15 32.14
C THR A 155 16.58 -31.37 30.79
N ASN A 156 17.32 -31.51 29.69
CA ASN A 156 16.76 -31.60 28.34
C ASN A 156 17.47 -32.61 27.42
N ASN A 157 18.28 -33.53 27.97
CA ASN A 157 19.07 -34.55 27.26
C ASN A 157 18.27 -35.74 26.70
N THR A 158 17.01 -35.55 26.33
CA THR A 158 16.20 -36.56 25.63
C THR A 158 15.94 -36.12 24.19
N LEU A 159 15.51 -37.03 23.32
CA LEU A 159 15.17 -36.68 21.93
C LEU A 159 14.09 -35.59 21.86
N THR A 160 13.11 -35.64 22.77
CA THR A 160 12.08 -34.62 22.96
C THR A 160 12.68 -33.31 23.47
N GLY A 161 13.56 -33.37 24.48
CA GLY A 161 14.22 -32.19 25.04
C GLY A 161 15.10 -31.46 24.01
N LEU A 162 15.83 -32.20 23.16
CA LEU A 162 16.62 -31.63 22.07
C LEU A 162 15.74 -30.96 21.00
N ARG A 163 14.66 -31.61 20.58
CA ARG A 163 13.66 -31.00 19.67
C ARG A 163 13.16 -29.67 20.24
N ASP A 164 12.75 -29.67 21.50
CA ASP A 164 12.18 -28.50 22.16
C ASP A 164 13.24 -27.40 22.34
N ALA A 165 14.48 -27.76 22.65
CA ALA A 165 15.60 -26.82 22.76
C ALA A 165 15.91 -26.14 21.41
N ILE A 166 15.92 -26.88 20.30
CA ILE A 166 16.11 -26.32 18.95
C ILE A 166 14.96 -25.36 18.61
N ASN A 167 13.71 -25.80 18.79
CA ASN A 167 12.54 -25.00 18.44
C ASN A 167 12.41 -23.75 19.31
N ALA A 168 12.77 -23.83 20.60
CA ALA A 168 12.74 -22.71 21.53
C ALA A 168 13.73 -21.60 21.17
N LYS A 169 14.81 -21.89 20.44
CA LYS A 169 15.74 -20.85 19.96
C LYS A 169 15.14 -19.97 18.88
N ASN A 170 14.17 -20.47 18.12
CA ASN A 170 13.52 -19.74 17.01
C ASN A 170 14.54 -19.07 16.06
N ALA A 171 15.63 -19.78 15.74
CA ALA A 171 16.78 -19.24 15.01
C ALA A 171 16.85 -19.74 13.56
N GLY A 172 15.71 -20.00 12.92
CA GLY A 172 15.62 -20.38 11.50
C GLY A 172 15.80 -21.87 11.19
N VAL A 173 15.79 -22.73 12.21
CA VAL A 173 15.71 -24.20 12.09
C VAL A 173 14.51 -24.69 12.90
N SER A 174 13.74 -25.62 12.35
CA SER A 174 12.71 -26.36 13.06
C SER A 174 13.10 -27.82 13.22
N ALA A 175 12.80 -28.39 14.38
CA ALA A 175 13.03 -29.78 14.70
C ALA A 175 11.70 -30.51 14.94
N SER A 176 11.60 -31.73 14.43
CA SER A 176 10.44 -32.60 14.60
C SER A 176 10.91 -34.04 14.82
N ILE A 177 10.07 -34.85 15.48
CA ILE A 177 10.35 -36.27 15.68
C ILE A 177 9.38 -37.08 14.82
N ILE A 178 9.93 -37.95 13.98
CA ILE A 178 9.17 -38.84 13.08
C ILE A 178 9.35 -40.27 13.56
N ASN A 179 8.24 -41.00 13.73
CA ASN A 179 8.28 -42.46 13.86
C ASN A 179 8.20 -43.07 12.45
N ASP A 180 9.26 -43.74 12.01
CA ASP A 180 9.35 -44.32 10.66
C ASP A 180 8.87 -45.79 10.60
N GLY A 181 8.30 -46.31 11.69
CA GLY A 181 7.88 -47.71 11.85
C GLY A 181 8.99 -48.64 12.36
N THR A 182 10.25 -48.21 12.31
CA THR A 182 11.41 -48.93 12.86
C THR A 182 11.98 -48.25 14.10
N GLY A 183 11.67 -46.97 14.31
CA GLY A 183 11.97 -46.20 15.51
C GLY A 183 11.70 -44.70 15.30
N PHE A 184 12.22 -43.86 16.20
CA PHE A 184 12.05 -42.42 16.19
C PHE A 184 13.28 -41.71 15.62
N ARG A 185 13.10 -40.73 14.73
CA ARG A 185 14.17 -39.92 14.14
C ARG A 185 13.94 -38.44 14.37
N LEU A 186 15.01 -37.70 14.59
CA LEU A 186 14.95 -36.24 14.55
C LEU A 186 15.04 -35.80 13.08
N LEU A 187 14.07 -35.01 12.64
CA LEU A 187 14.11 -34.29 11.37
C LEU A 187 14.29 -32.80 11.66
N LEU A 188 15.41 -32.25 11.20
CA LEU A 188 15.70 -30.82 11.20
C LEU A 188 15.39 -30.25 9.82
N SER A 189 14.77 -29.08 9.79
CA SER A 189 14.48 -28.34 8.56
C SER A 189 14.90 -26.89 8.71
N SER A 190 15.54 -26.30 7.69
CA SER A 190 15.65 -24.84 7.65
C SER A 190 14.25 -24.26 7.47
N THR A 191 13.93 -23.14 8.13
CA THR A 191 12.60 -22.51 7.97
C THR A 191 12.49 -21.81 6.62
N ASP A 192 13.60 -21.29 6.12
CA ASP A 192 13.66 -20.52 4.88
C ASP A 192 14.25 -21.40 3.77
N SER A 193 13.76 -21.20 2.55
CA SER A 193 14.31 -21.79 1.33
C SER A 193 15.54 -21.04 0.83
N GLY A 194 16.22 -21.58 -0.18
CA GLY A 194 17.35 -20.93 -0.83
C GLY A 194 18.69 -21.52 -0.43
N SER A 195 19.63 -21.53 -1.36
CA SER A 195 20.93 -22.22 -1.22
C SER A 195 21.76 -21.75 -0.04
N THR A 196 21.65 -20.47 0.34
CA THR A 196 22.36 -19.87 1.49
C THR A 196 21.74 -20.21 2.84
N ASN A 197 20.60 -20.90 2.86
CA ASN A 197 19.95 -21.40 4.07
C ASN A 197 20.24 -22.90 4.32
N GLY A 198 21.26 -23.45 3.67
CA GLY A 198 21.83 -24.74 4.06
C GLY A 198 22.41 -24.67 5.47
N ILE A 199 22.42 -25.79 6.17
CA ILE A 199 22.77 -25.93 7.58
C ILE A 199 24.12 -26.67 7.68
N LYS A 200 24.95 -26.21 8.59
CA LYS A 200 26.11 -26.92 9.15
C LYS A 200 25.91 -27.04 10.66
N ILE A 201 26.13 -28.22 11.21
CA ILE A 201 26.00 -28.54 12.63
C ILE A 201 27.30 -29.16 13.13
N THR A 202 27.89 -28.55 14.14
CA THR A 202 29.03 -29.10 14.88
C THR A 202 28.63 -29.38 16.32
N ALA A 203 29.31 -30.33 16.96
CA ALA A 203 29.08 -30.68 18.36
C ALA A 203 30.33 -30.41 19.19
N ALA A 204 30.11 -29.99 20.43
CA ALA A 204 31.05 -30.10 21.53
C ALA A 204 30.42 -31.07 22.55
N ASP A 205 30.76 -32.35 22.43
CA ASP A 205 30.23 -33.44 23.24
C ASP A 205 30.96 -33.53 24.59
N SER A 206 30.26 -34.00 25.62
CA SER A 206 30.78 -34.09 26.98
C SER A 206 31.79 -35.22 27.18
N ASP A 207 31.82 -36.20 26.28
CA ASP A 207 32.83 -37.27 26.28
C ASP A 207 34.15 -36.87 25.59
N GLY A 208 34.20 -35.68 25.00
CA GLY A 208 35.38 -35.14 24.31
C GLY A 208 35.58 -35.65 22.88
N ASN A 209 34.69 -36.48 22.34
CA ASN A 209 34.76 -36.98 20.96
C ASN A 209 33.59 -36.46 20.11
N ASN A 210 33.89 -35.52 19.21
CA ASN A 210 32.87 -34.82 18.42
C ASN A 210 32.51 -35.47 17.07
N THR A 211 32.98 -36.70 16.82
CA THR A 211 32.92 -37.34 15.50
C THR A 211 32.38 -38.77 15.51
N ASP A 212 31.95 -39.27 16.66
CA ASP A 212 31.47 -40.64 16.78
C ASP A 212 29.94 -40.78 16.65
N ALA A 213 29.45 -42.02 16.69
CA ALA A 213 28.03 -42.34 16.61
C ALA A 213 27.34 -42.34 17.99
N SER A 214 27.90 -41.66 18.98
CA SER A 214 27.38 -41.56 20.35
C SER A 214 27.04 -40.11 20.69
N GLY A 215 26.33 -39.91 21.80
CA GLY A 215 26.04 -38.57 22.33
C GLY A 215 25.45 -37.58 21.32
N LEU A 216 25.88 -36.33 21.42
CA LEU A 216 25.49 -35.23 20.56
C LEU A 216 26.16 -35.28 19.18
N SER A 217 27.29 -35.97 19.05
CA SER A 217 27.99 -36.18 17.77
C SER A 217 27.08 -36.80 16.70
N ARG A 218 26.05 -37.55 17.12
CA ARG A 218 24.97 -38.10 16.26
C ARG A 218 24.12 -37.07 15.52
N PHE A 219 24.23 -35.78 15.85
CA PHE A 219 23.48 -34.69 15.22
C PHE A 219 24.38 -33.75 14.41
N THR A 220 25.64 -34.12 14.19
CA THR A 220 26.58 -33.34 13.39
C THR A 220 26.33 -33.50 11.90
N TYR A 221 26.54 -32.41 11.17
CA TYR A 221 26.45 -32.37 9.72
C TYR A 221 27.33 -31.24 9.18
N ASP A 222 28.36 -31.60 8.44
CA ASP A 222 29.21 -30.67 7.69
C ASP A 222 29.06 -30.97 6.19
N PRO A 223 28.49 -30.04 5.40
CA PRO A 223 28.29 -30.25 3.97
C PRO A 223 29.60 -30.31 3.16
N THR A 224 30.75 -30.07 3.79
CA THR A 224 32.09 -30.19 3.18
C THR A 224 32.85 -31.45 3.63
N ALA A 225 32.34 -32.17 4.62
CA ALA A 225 32.96 -33.40 5.13
C ALA A 225 32.56 -34.64 4.33
N THR A 226 33.34 -35.71 4.46
CA THR A 226 32.99 -37.02 3.89
C THR A 226 31.85 -37.68 4.66
N ASP A 227 31.11 -38.57 4.00
CA ASP A 227 29.95 -39.27 4.60
C ASP A 227 30.28 -40.02 5.89
N ALA A 228 31.54 -40.39 6.11
CA ALA A 228 31.99 -41.09 7.32
C ALA A 228 32.01 -40.22 8.60
N VAL A 229 31.91 -38.89 8.46
CA VAL A 229 31.92 -37.92 9.58
C VAL A 229 30.51 -37.36 9.84
N ASN A 230 29.61 -37.43 8.85
CA ASN A 230 28.25 -36.94 8.97
C ASN A 230 27.33 -38.03 9.54
N GLN A 231 26.61 -37.69 10.62
CA GLN A 231 25.66 -38.59 11.27
C GLN A 231 24.19 -38.27 10.94
N LEU A 232 24.00 -37.27 10.07
CA LEU A 232 22.73 -36.88 9.50
C LEU A 232 22.72 -37.04 7.98
N THR A 233 21.68 -37.69 7.45
CA THR A 233 21.40 -37.72 6.01
C THR A 233 20.59 -36.51 5.57
N GLN A 234 21.05 -35.85 4.50
CA GLN A 234 20.25 -34.85 3.80
C GLN A 234 19.16 -35.51 2.94
N THR A 235 17.90 -35.26 3.29
CA THR A 235 16.73 -35.74 2.53
C THR A 235 16.20 -34.71 1.54
N GLN A 236 16.53 -33.44 1.75
CA GLN A 236 16.21 -32.35 0.83
C GLN A 236 17.34 -31.31 0.90
N ALA A 237 17.88 -30.92 -0.26
CA ALA A 237 18.88 -29.87 -0.34
C ALA A 237 18.23 -28.48 -0.30
N ALA A 238 18.90 -27.52 0.33
CA ALA A 238 18.56 -26.11 0.17
C ALA A 238 18.88 -25.68 -1.28
N GLN A 239 17.90 -25.11 -1.97
CA GLN A 239 18.03 -24.67 -3.36
C GLN A 239 17.32 -23.34 -3.58
N ASP A 240 17.83 -22.53 -4.51
CA ASP A 240 17.19 -21.31 -4.97
C ASP A 240 16.12 -21.60 -6.04
N ALA A 241 15.12 -20.73 -6.14
CA ALA A 241 14.24 -20.67 -7.30
C ALA A 241 15.02 -20.17 -8.51
N LYS A 242 14.80 -20.81 -9.66
CA LYS A 242 15.37 -20.43 -10.95
C LYS A 242 14.25 -20.33 -11.97
N PHE A 243 14.19 -19.20 -12.65
CA PHE A 243 13.19 -18.92 -13.68
C PHE A 243 13.71 -17.87 -14.65
N THR A 244 13.07 -17.77 -15.81
CA THR A 244 13.36 -16.73 -16.79
C THR A 244 12.17 -15.79 -16.92
N LEU A 245 12.45 -14.50 -17.07
CA LEU A 245 11.46 -13.48 -17.42
C LEU A 245 11.94 -12.75 -18.68
N ASP A 246 11.23 -12.90 -19.80
CA ASP A 246 11.67 -12.41 -21.12
C ASP A 246 13.08 -12.84 -21.51
N GLY A 247 13.42 -14.08 -21.16
CA GLY A 247 14.74 -14.67 -21.42
C GLY A 247 15.84 -14.23 -20.45
N ILE A 248 15.54 -13.39 -19.47
CA ILE A 248 16.50 -12.99 -18.41
C ILE A 248 16.50 -14.06 -17.32
N ASP A 249 17.65 -14.67 -17.06
CA ASP A 249 17.83 -15.65 -15.98
C ASP A 249 17.78 -14.97 -14.60
N ILE A 250 16.88 -15.45 -13.74
CA ILE A 250 16.66 -14.93 -12.40
C ILE A 250 16.81 -16.04 -11.37
N VAL A 251 17.55 -15.75 -10.30
CA VAL A 251 17.77 -16.63 -9.15
C VAL A 251 17.30 -15.94 -7.87
N LYS A 252 16.47 -16.62 -7.07
CA LYS A 252 15.92 -16.09 -5.80
C LYS A 252 15.92 -17.15 -4.71
N SER A 253 16.18 -16.75 -3.48
CA SER A 253 16.15 -17.65 -2.32
C SER A 253 14.74 -18.08 -1.91
N SER A 254 13.69 -17.43 -2.41
CA SER A 254 12.29 -17.69 -2.08
C SER A 254 11.43 -17.93 -3.32
N ASN A 255 10.37 -18.73 -3.15
CA ASN A 255 9.30 -18.86 -4.13
C ASN A 255 8.33 -17.67 -4.13
N THR A 256 8.38 -16.81 -3.10
CA THR A 256 7.71 -15.51 -3.09
C THR A 256 8.71 -14.44 -3.49
N VAL A 257 8.56 -13.91 -4.70
CA VAL A 257 9.49 -12.98 -5.33
C VAL A 257 8.84 -11.59 -5.44
N THR A 258 9.44 -10.58 -4.82
CA THR A 258 8.87 -9.22 -4.70
C THR A 258 9.69 -8.11 -5.36
N ASP A 259 10.88 -8.45 -5.87
CA ASP A 259 11.94 -7.49 -6.21
C ASP A 259 12.45 -7.61 -7.66
N VAL A 260 11.71 -8.34 -8.51
CA VAL A 260 12.02 -8.48 -9.94
C VAL A 260 11.33 -7.40 -10.77
N LEU A 261 10.04 -7.19 -10.53
CA LEU A 261 9.25 -6.13 -11.16
C LEU A 261 8.70 -5.23 -10.06
N GLN A 262 8.84 -3.91 -10.22
CA GLN A 262 8.38 -2.96 -9.22
C GLN A 262 6.87 -3.11 -8.99
N GLY A 263 6.47 -3.28 -7.73
CA GLY A 263 5.07 -3.40 -7.34
C GLY A 263 4.41 -4.73 -7.72
N VAL A 264 5.16 -5.73 -8.18
CA VAL A 264 4.66 -7.07 -8.50
C VAL A 264 5.23 -8.08 -7.51
N THR A 265 4.37 -8.97 -7.00
CA THR A 265 4.78 -10.14 -6.22
C THR A 265 4.36 -11.41 -6.95
N LEU A 266 5.34 -12.25 -7.26
CA LEU A 266 5.16 -13.54 -7.91
C LEU A 266 5.33 -14.66 -6.89
N ASN A 267 4.31 -15.50 -6.73
CA ASN A 267 4.37 -16.70 -5.87
C ASN A 267 4.46 -17.93 -6.77
N LEU A 268 5.62 -18.58 -6.77
CA LEU A 268 5.90 -19.77 -7.55
C LEU A 268 5.46 -21.04 -6.82
N SER A 269 4.68 -21.87 -7.48
CA SER A 269 4.10 -23.10 -6.92
C SER A 269 4.55 -24.35 -7.66
N LYS A 270 4.93 -24.23 -8.94
CA LYS A 270 5.31 -25.37 -9.78
C LYS A 270 6.33 -24.96 -10.85
N ILE A 271 7.14 -25.91 -11.28
CA ILE A 271 7.99 -25.75 -12.47
C ILE A 271 7.13 -25.77 -13.75
N SER A 272 7.59 -25.08 -14.78
CA SER A 272 7.01 -25.13 -16.12
C SER A 272 7.00 -26.56 -16.66
N ALA A 273 5.95 -26.91 -17.41
CA ALA A 273 5.96 -28.13 -18.22
C ALA A 273 7.14 -28.10 -19.20
N LEU A 274 7.67 -29.27 -19.54
CA LEU A 274 8.72 -29.39 -20.56
C LEU A 274 8.08 -29.72 -21.91
N ASP A 275 8.62 -29.14 -22.98
CA ASP A 275 8.27 -29.50 -24.36
C ASP A 275 8.94 -30.83 -24.77
N SER A 276 8.71 -31.25 -26.02
CA SER A 276 9.30 -32.48 -26.58
C SER A 276 10.84 -32.47 -26.65
N ASN A 277 11.47 -31.30 -26.50
CA ASN A 277 12.92 -31.11 -26.51
C ASN A 277 13.48 -30.89 -25.09
N SER A 278 12.69 -31.20 -24.04
CA SER A 278 13.05 -30.98 -22.63
C SER A 278 13.30 -29.52 -22.26
N LYS A 279 12.71 -28.57 -23.00
CA LYS A 279 12.79 -27.14 -22.67
C LYS A 279 11.54 -26.68 -21.90
N PRO A 280 11.69 -25.78 -20.92
CA PRO A 280 10.55 -25.19 -20.22
C PRO A 280 9.62 -24.46 -21.19
N VAL A 281 8.34 -24.82 -21.17
CA VAL A 281 7.28 -24.08 -21.87
C VAL A 281 7.08 -22.75 -21.15
N THR A 282 7.12 -21.67 -21.92
CA THR A 282 6.86 -20.32 -21.42
C THR A 282 5.35 -20.11 -21.24
N THR A 283 4.99 -19.41 -20.17
CA THR A 283 3.64 -18.90 -19.93
C THR A 283 3.66 -17.37 -19.93
N SER A 284 2.53 -16.75 -20.22
CA SER A 284 2.42 -15.29 -20.16
C SER A 284 2.20 -14.83 -18.72
N LEU A 285 2.96 -13.83 -18.29
CA LEU A 285 2.67 -12.99 -17.14
C LEU A 285 2.16 -11.65 -17.66
N ASN A 286 0.85 -11.41 -17.52
CA ASN A 286 0.21 -10.19 -17.99
C ASN A 286 -0.17 -9.31 -16.80
N ILE A 287 0.32 -8.08 -16.79
CA ILE A 287 -0.08 -7.03 -15.86
C ILE A 287 -0.95 -6.04 -16.65
N ALA A 288 -2.23 -5.94 -16.27
CA ALA A 288 -3.18 -5.07 -16.93
C ALA A 288 -4.00 -4.26 -15.91
N ARG A 289 -4.62 -3.17 -16.34
CA ARG A 289 -5.59 -2.42 -15.51
C ARG A 289 -6.70 -3.36 -15.03
N ASP A 290 -7.05 -3.26 -13.75
CA ASP A 290 -8.20 -4.00 -13.22
C ASP A 290 -9.50 -3.25 -13.48
N THR A 291 -10.13 -3.52 -14.61
CA THR A 291 -11.42 -2.93 -14.96
C THR A 291 -12.60 -3.59 -14.23
N SER A 292 -12.41 -4.78 -13.68
CA SER A 292 -13.50 -5.57 -13.10
C SER A 292 -14.02 -4.97 -11.79
N GLY A 293 -13.12 -4.55 -10.90
CA GLY A 293 -13.49 -3.86 -9.66
C GLY A 293 -14.18 -2.52 -9.89
N ILE A 294 -13.77 -1.79 -10.93
CA ILE A 294 -14.38 -0.51 -11.31
C ILE A 294 -15.79 -0.74 -11.86
N THR A 295 -15.96 -1.72 -12.75
CA THR A 295 -17.27 -2.08 -13.32
C THR A 295 -18.26 -2.48 -12.23
N GLN A 296 -17.85 -3.29 -11.25
CA GLN A 296 -18.69 -3.63 -10.10
C GLN A 296 -19.04 -2.40 -9.26
N SER A 297 -18.08 -1.51 -9.01
CA SER A 297 -18.33 -0.28 -8.23
C SER A 297 -19.37 0.63 -8.92
N VAL A 298 -19.32 0.73 -10.25
CA VAL A 298 -20.31 1.49 -11.03
C VAL A 298 -21.68 0.81 -11.00
N GLN A 299 -21.74 -0.53 -11.08
CA GLN A 299 -22.99 -1.28 -10.93
C GLN A 299 -23.63 -1.06 -9.55
N ASP A 300 -22.84 -1.11 -8.49
CA ASP A 300 -23.29 -0.88 -7.12
C ASP A 300 -23.82 0.55 -6.93
N PHE A 301 -23.17 1.54 -7.54
CA PHE A 301 -23.65 2.92 -7.57
C PHE A 301 -25.00 3.06 -8.28
N VAL A 302 -25.13 2.48 -9.49
CA VAL A 302 -26.40 2.51 -10.24
C VAL A 302 -27.52 1.83 -9.44
N LYS A 303 -27.23 0.70 -8.81
CA LYS A 303 -28.18 -0.01 -7.95
C LYS A 303 -28.58 0.86 -6.75
N ALA A 304 -27.63 1.41 -6.01
CA ALA A 304 -27.91 2.20 -4.82
C ALA A 304 -28.70 3.48 -5.13
N TYR A 305 -28.41 4.13 -6.26
CA TYR A 305 -29.23 5.26 -6.75
C TYR A 305 -30.67 4.83 -7.07
N ASN A 306 -30.85 3.68 -7.72
CA ASN A 306 -32.18 3.16 -8.05
C ASN A 306 -32.96 2.74 -6.80
N ASP A 307 -32.30 2.15 -5.81
CA ASP A 307 -32.90 1.80 -4.51
C ASP A 307 -33.33 3.07 -3.74
N PHE A 308 -32.51 4.13 -3.78
CA PHE A 308 -32.87 5.46 -3.25
C PHE A 308 -34.07 6.06 -3.99
N THR A 309 -34.05 6.05 -5.32
CA THR A 309 -35.15 6.56 -6.16
C THR A 309 -36.44 5.79 -5.90
N LYS A 310 -36.35 4.47 -5.72
CA LYS A 310 -37.48 3.63 -5.32
C LYS A 310 -38.01 4.02 -3.95
N SER A 311 -37.13 4.22 -2.96
CA SER A 311 -37.50 4.66 -1.61
C SER A 311 -38.26 5.99 -1.64
N VAL A 312 -37.78 6.95 -2.44
CA VAL A 312 -38.46 8.23 -2.68
C VAL A 312 -39.86 8.01 -3.27
N ASN A 313 -39.96 7.26 -4.37
CA ASN A 313 -41.21 7.03 -5.08
C ASN A 313 -42.25 6.29 -4.22
N ASP A 314 -41.82 5.25 -3.50
CA ASP A 314 -42.69 4.45 -2.62
C ASP A 314 -43.22 5.28 -1.44
N LEU A 315 -42.51 6.34 -1.03
CA LEU A 315 -42.95 7.25 0.04
C LEU A 315 -43.75 8.46 -0.46
N SER A 316 -43.65 8.82 -1.75
CA SER A 316 -44.26 10.05 -2.29
C SER A 316 -45.35 9.82 -3.34
N PHE A 317 -45.69 8.58 -3.67
CA PHE A 317 -46.67 8.28 -4.73
C PHE A 317 -48.07 8.84 -4.43
N TYR A 318 -48.88 8.96 -5.48
CA TYR A 318 -50.32 9.17 -5.41
C TYR A 318 -50.99 8.20 -6.39
N ASN A 319 -51.99 7.46 -5.91
CA ASN A 319 -52.78 6.53 -6.71
C ASN A 319 -54.24 7.00 -6.69
N ALA A 320 -54.69 7.62 -7.78
CA ALA A 320 -56.05 8.13 -7.89
C ALA A 320 -57.12 7.03 -7.86
N ASP A 321 -56.76 5.82 -8.29
CA ASP A 321 -57.66 4.68 -8.49
C ASP A 321 -57.77 3.78 -7.24
N ALA A 322 -56.98 4.06 -6.19
CA ALA A 322 -57.05 3.31 -4.94
C ALA A 322 -58.38 3.56 -4.22
N THR A 323 -59.10 2.47 -3.93
CA THR A 323 -60.36 2.48 -3.16
C THR A 323 -60.13 2.52 -1.65
N ASP A 324 -58.97 2.05 -1.18
CA ASP A 324 -58.53 2.15 0.21
C ASP A 324 -57.82 3.51 0.45
N PRO A 325 -58.31 4.37 1.36
CA PRO A 325 -57.69 5.64 1.69
C PRO A 325 -56.22 5.53 2.12
N THR A 326 -55.83 4.42 2.74
CA THR A 326 -54.45 4.18 3.21
C THR A 326 -53.47 3.85 2.08
N GLN A 327 -53.99 3.47 0.91
CA GLN A 327 -53.21 3.13 -0.30
C GLN A 327 -53.27 4.22 -1.36
N LYS A 328 -53.96 5.33 -1.07
CA LYS A 328 -54.18 6.42 -2.04
C LYS A 328 -52.97 7.32 -2.20
N ALA A 329 -52.14 7.46 -1.17
CA ALA A 329 -50.95 8.29 -1.20
C ALA A 329 -49.87 7.72 -0.27
N GLY A 330 -48.61 7.89 -0.68
CA GLY A 330 -47.47 7.63 0.20
C GLY A 330 -47.43 8.61 1.38
N VAL A 331 -46.79 8.20 2.47
CA VAL A 331 -46.71 8.97 3.74
C VAL A 331 -46.14 10.39 3.55
N LEU A 332 -45.24 10.56 2.59
CA LEU A 332 -44.57 11.83 2.27
C LEU A 332 -45.11 12.48 0.98
N ASN A 333 -46.29 12.08 0.52
CA ASN A 333 -46.91 12.72 -0.63
C ASN A 333 -47.08 14.23 -0.40
N GLY A 334 -46.63 15.03 -1.37
CA GLY A 334 -46.66 16.49 -1.30
C GLY A 334 -45.59 17.13 -0.41
N ASP A 335 -44.76 16.35 0.31
CA ASP A 335 -43.67 16.91 1.12
C ASP A 335 -42.60 17.55 0.22
N TYR A 336 -42.22 18.79 0.54
CA TYR A 336 -41.29 19.56 -0.26
C TYR A 336 -39.87 19.01 -0.20
N VAL A 337 -39.45 18.41 0.93
CA VAL A 337 -38.10 17.89 1.12
C VAL A 337 -37.82 16.76 0.14
N VAL A 338 -38.79 15.88 -0.09
CA VAL A 338 -38.64 14.75 -1.01
C VAL A 338 -38.39 15.24 -2.44
N ARG A 339 -39.16 16.24 -2.89
CA ARG A 339 -38.96 16.85 -4.22
C ARG A 339 -37.64 17.60 -4.34
N SER A 340 -37.22 18.34 -3.31
CA SER A 340 -35.94 19.04 -3.29
C SER A 340 -34.76 18.08 -3.36
N LEU A 341 -34.75 17.01 -2.54
CA LEU A 341 -33.71 15.97 -2.56
C LEU A 341 -33.57 15.35 -3.96
N GLN A 342 -34.68 14.96 -4.56
CA GLN A 342 -34.70 14.37 -5.90
C GLN A 342 -34.20 15.35 -6.96
N SER A 343 -34.55 16.64 -6.85
CA SER A 343 -34.11 17.68 -7.78
C SER A 343 -32.62 18.00 -7.66
N GLU A 344 -32.07 18.10 -6.45
CA GLU A 344 -30.64 18.41 -6.23
C GLU A 344 -29.73 17.26 -6.69
N ILE A 345 -30.09 16.01 -6.35
CA ILE A 345 -29.34 14.83 -6.79
C ILE A 345 -29.38 14.71 -8.32
N ARG A 346 -30.56 14.82 -8.94
CA ARG A 346 -30.69 14.75 -10.41
C ARG A 346 -30.00 15.94 -11.09
N GLY A 347 -30.07 17.13 -10.52
CA GLY A 347 -29.37 18.31 -11.02
C GLY A 347 -27.86 18.09 -11.05
N THR A 348 -27.30 17.48 -10.01
CA THR A 348 -25.88 17.15 -9.93
C THR A 348 -25.48 16.10 -10.98
N LEU A 349 -26.28 15.05 -11.16
CA LEU A 349 -26.02 13.98 -12.16
C LEU A 349 -26.15 14.46 -13.61
N ASN A 350 -26.97 15.48 -13.88
CA ASN A 350 -27.18 16.04 -15.22
C ASN A 350 -26.24 17.22 -15.54
N GLN A 351 -25.45 17.68 -14.57
CA GLN A 351 -24.51 18.79 -14.78
C GLN A 351 -23.31 18.33 -15.62
N SER A 352 -22.95 19.07 -16.66
CA SER A 352 -21.71 18.82 -17.41
C SER A 352 -20.47 19.09 -16.55
N LEU A 353 -19.43 18.25 -16.66
CA LEU A 353 -18.20 18.45 -15.89
C LEU A 353 -17.40 19.68 -16.34
N GLY A 354 -17.46 20.04 -17.62
CA GLY A 354 -16.76 21.19 -18.21
C GLY A 354 -15.32 20.88 -18.66
N SER A 355 -14.55 21.94 -18.91
CA SER A 355 -13.14 21.84 -19.31
C SER A 355 -12.30 21.09 -18.26
N GLY A 356 -11.33 20.29 -18.73
CA GLY A 356 -10.49 19.44 -17.87
C GLY A 356 -10.98 17.99 -17.74
N SER A 357 -12.18 17.65 -18.25
CA SER A 357 -12.63 16.26 -18.39
C SER A 357 -12.84 15.89 -19.85
N TYR A 358 -12.33 14.74 -20.29
CA TYR A 358 -12.65 14.23 -21.64
C TYR A 358 -14.11 13.77 -21.71
N PHE A 359 -14.56 12.98 -20.73
CA PHE A 359 -15.96 12.61 -20.60
C PHE A 359 -16.73 13.70 -19.84
N GLN A 360 -17.69 14.31 -20.53
CA GLN A 360 -18.46 15.44 -20.00
C GLN A 360 -19.71 15.02 -19.21
N GLY A 361 -20.18 13.79 -19.39
CA GLY A 361 -21.40 13.27 -18.78
C GLY A 361 -21.43 11.75 -18.67
N LEU A 362 -22.25 11.23 -17.75
CA LEU A 362 -22.35 9.81 -17.41
C LEU A 362 -22.78 8.92 -18.59
N SER A 363 -23.58 9.44 -19.52
CA SER A 363 -24.02 8.71 -20.72
C SER A 363 -22.88 8.42 -21.71
N ALA A 364 -21.78 9.19 -21.65
CA ALA A 364 -20.60 8.96 -22.48
C ALA A 364 -19.90 7.64 -22.12
N VAL A 365 -20.03 7.18 -20.88
CA VAL A 365 -19.49 5.88 -20.42
C VAL A 365 -20.58 4.81 -20.22
N GLY A 366 -21.79 5.05 -20.74
CA GLY A 366 -22.87 4.05 -20.75
C GLY A 366 -23.83 4.09 -19.56
N ILE A 367 -23.75 5.10 -18.69
CA ILE A 367 -24.73 5.30 -17.61
C ILE A 367 -25.82 6.25 -18.11
N ASN A 368 -27.03 5.74 -18.33
CA ASN A 368 -28.13 6.50 -18.88
C ASN A 368 -29.22 6.72 -17.82
N MET A 369 -29.82 7.92 -17.81
CA MET A 369 -30.98 8.22 -16.96
C MET A 369 -32.26 8.14 -17.78
N ASP A 370 -33.22 7.34 -17.34
CA ASP A 370 -34.57 7.35 -17.88
C ASP A 370 -35.28 8.63 -17.42
N TRP A 371 -35.70 9.49 -18.34
CA TRP A 371 -36.28 10.79 -17.97
C TRP A 371 -37.68 10.71 -17.33
N LYS A 372 -38.40 9.59 -17.50
CA LYS A 372 -39.77 9.40 -16.97
C LYS A 372 -39.75 8.93 -15.52
N THR A 373 -38.94 7.90 -15.27
CA THR A 373 -38.81 7.25 -13.96
C THR A 373 -37.68 7.89 -13.14
N GLY A 374 -36.68 8.44 -13.82
CA GLY A 374 -35.43 8.92 -13.26
C GLY A 374 -34.49 7.84 -12.77
N ASN A 375 -34.73 6.57 -13.12
CA ASN A 375 -33.81 5.47 -12.83
C ASN A 375 -32.57 5.52 -13.73
N LEU A 376 -31.45 5.00 -13.24
CA LEU A 376 -30.23 4.80 -14.00
C LEU A 376 -30.19 3.39 -14.60
N SER A 377 -29.65 3.28 -15.81
CA SER A 377 -29.27 2.02 -16.45
C SER A 377 -27.80 2.05 -16.86
N LEU A 378 -27.15 0.88 -16.91
CA LEU A 378 -25.74 0.75 -17.27
C LEU A 378 -25.57 -0.16 -18.48
N ASP A 379 -24.91 0.39 -19.52
CA ASP A 379 -24.30 -0.38 -20.60
C ASP A 379 -22.87 -0.76 -20.20
N THR A 380 -22.72 -2.01 -19.74
CA THR A 380 -21.43 -2.55 -19.29
C THR A 380 -20.41 -2.68 -20.41
N SER A 381 -20.85 -2.85 -21.66
CA SER A 381 -19.94 -2.95 -22.81
C SER A 381 -19.27 -1.61 -23.08
N LYS A 382 -20.06 -0.53 -23.10
CA LYS A 382 -19.56 0.83 -23.30
C LYS A 382 -18.66 1.30 -22.15
N LEU A 383 -19.01 0.95 -20.91
CA LEU A 383 -18.17 1.22 -19.75
C LEU A 383 -16.81 0.51 -19.86
N ASN A 384 -16.82 -0.79 -20.17
CA ASN A 384 -15.59 -1.57 -20.30
C ASN A 384 -14.69 -1.04 -21.42
N SER A 385 -15.26 -0.63 -22.57
CA SER A 385 -14.50 0.02 -23.65
C SER A 385 -13.90 1.37 -23.24
N ALA A 386 -14.62 2.17 -22.45
CA ALA A 386 -14.09 3.43 -21.93
C ALA A 386 -12.95 3.19 -20.93
N LEU A 387 -13.11 2.20 -20.03
CA LEU A 387 -12.08 1.81 -19.06
C LEU A 387 -10.83 1.23 -19.71
N SER A 388 -10.95 0.50 -20.83
CA SER A 388 -9.79 -0.04 -21.53
C SER A 388 -9.03 1.02 -22.34
N THR A 389 -9.75 2.01 -22.89
CA THR A 389 -9.18 2.99 -23.82
C THR A 389 -8.69 4.25 -23.12
N ASN A 390 -9.50 4.80 -22.19
CA ASN A 390 -9.24 6.07 -21.52
C ASN A 390 -9.49 5.96 -20.00
N PRO A 391 -8.79 5.07 -19.27
CA PRO A 391 -9.06 4.80 -17.85
C PRO A 391 -8.93 6.03 -16.95
N ASN A 392 -7.94 6.89 -17.22
CA ASN A 392 -7.74 8.11 -16.44
C ASN A 392 -8.89 9.11 -16.64
N ASP A 393 -9.48 9.14 -17.84
CA ASP A 393 -10.61 10.00 -18.13
C ASP A 393 -11.91 9.45 -17.52
N VAL A 394 -12.06 8.13 -17.41
CA VAL A 394 -13.14 7.54 -16.60
C VAL A 394 -12.93 7.87 -15.12
N ALA A 395 -11.70 7.86 -14.61
CA ALA A 395 -11.40 8.30 -13.25
C ALA A 395 -11.80 9.78 -13.05
N ASN A 396 -11.43 10.66 -13.99
CA ASN A 396 -11.80 12.07 -14.01
C ASN A 396 -13.32 12.30 -14.02
N LEU A 397 -14.08 11.36 -14.58
CA LEU A 397 -15.55 11.42 -14.61
C LEU A 397 -16.16 11.24 -13.23
N PHE A 398 -15.61 10.39 -12.36
CA PHE A 398 -16.19 10.07 -11.05
C PHE A 398 -15.44 10.72 -9.89
N ALA A 399 -14.11 10.67 -9.90
CA ALA A 399 -13.23 11.08 -8.82
C ALA A 399 -12.68 12.51 -9.00
N VAL A 400 -12.10 13.05 -7.94
CA VAL A 400 -11.18 14.21 -8.05
C VAL A 400 -9.86 13.68 -8.59
N ASN A 401 -9.56 13.97 -9.84
CA ASN A 401 -8.39 13.41 -10.51
C ASN A 401 -7.86 14.35 -11.60
N GLY A 402 -6.64 14.08 -12.05
CA GLY A 402 -6.08 14.72 -13.22
C GLY A 402 -5.35 13.73 -14.13
N SER A 403 -5.29 14.09 -15.41
CA SER A 403 -4.57 13.37 -16.45
C SER A 403 -3.54 14.30 -17.11
N THR A 404 -2.36 13.78 -17.40
CA THR A 404 -1.29 14.51 -18.08
C THR A 404 -1.14 14.03 -19.53
N SER A 405 -0.80 14.93 -20.44
CA SER A 405 -0.60 14.60 -21.85
C SER A 405 0.81 14.10 -22.17
N ASN A 406 1.73 14.14 -21.20
CA ASN A 406 3.13 13.74 -21.35
C ASN A 406 3.53 12.84 -20.16
N SER A 407 4.22 11.74 -20.45
CA SER A 407 4.65 10.75 -19.44
C SER A 407 5.70 11.27 -18.46
N GLN A 408 6.43 12.35 -18.81
CA GLN A 408 7.38 13.01 -17.91
C GLN A 408 6.71 13.93 -16.88
N ALA A 409 5.39 14.13 -17.00
CA ALA A 409 4.58 14.83 -16.02
C ALA A 409 3.53 13.87 -15.47
N THR A 410 3.37 13.81 -14.15
CA THR A 410 2.37 12.96 -13.49
C THR A 410 1.54 13.80 -12.54
N TYR A 411 0.21 13.79 -12.69
CA TYR A 411 -0.69 14.41 -11.71
C TYR A 411 -0.57 13.69 -10.36
N ILE A 412 -0.35 14.47 -9.30
CA ILE A 412 -0.19 13.97 -7.94
C ILE A 412 -1.40 14.32 -7.08
N GLY A 413 -1.91 15.54 -7.20
CA GLY A 413 -3.00 15.99 -6.36
C GLY A 413 -3.47 17.40 -6.69
N ALA A 414 -4.52 17.81 -6.01
CA ALA A 414 -5.11 19.13 -6.11
C ALA A 414 -5.69 19.51 -4.74
N SER A 415 -5.85 20.80 -4.51
CA SER A 415 -6.51 21.34 -3.33
C SER A 415 -7.98 21.67 -3.60
N ASP A 416 -8.72 22.05 -2.55
CA ASP A 416 -10.09 22.58 -2.69
C ASP A 416 -10.17 23.92 -3.41
N ALA A 417 -9.06 24.67 -3.46
CA ALA A 417 -8.97 25.88 -4.26
C ALA A 417 -8.72 25.61 -5.75
N THR A 418 -8.29 24.39 -6.12
CA THR A 418 -7.97 24.05 -7.51
C THR A 418 -9.26 23.95 -8.33
N LYS A 419 -9.32 24.75 -9.40
CA LYS A 419 -10.48 24.79 -10.30
C LYS A 419 -10.35 23.70 -11.38
N PRO A 420 -11.44 23.04 -11.81
CA PRO A 420 -11.41 22.18 -12.99
C PRO A 420 -10.94 22.93 -14.24
N GLY A 421 -10.07 22.30 -15.04
CA GLY A 421 -9.50 22.92 -16.24
C GLY A 421 -8.32 22.16 -16.81
N THR A 422 -7.81 22.64 -17.95
CA THR A 422 -6.58 22.11 -18.58
C THR A 422 -5.50 23.17 -18.48
N TYR A 423 -4.33 22.80 -17.96
CA TYR A 423 -3.24 23.68 -17.60
C TYR A 423 -1.97 23.25 -18.32
N ALA A 424 -1.36 24.12 -19.12
CA ALA A 424 -0.07 23.82 -19.76
C ALA A 424 1.05 23.68 -18.72
N ILE A 425 2.03 22.81 -18.95
CA ILE A 425 3.18 22.60 -18.05
C ILE A 425 4.45 22.90 -18.85
N SER A 426 5.31 23.75 -18.30
CA SER A 426 6.65 24.01 -18.86
C SER A 426 7.69 23.95 -17.77
N VAL A 427 8.85 23.36 -18.07
CA VAL A 427 9.97 23.19 -17.15
C VAL A 427 11.12 24.08 -17.59
N THR A 428 11.57 24.95 -16.72
CA THR A 428 12.72 25.82 -16.95
C THR A 428 13.99 25.25 -16.36
N THR A 429 13.90 24.46 -15.29
CA THR A 429 15.04 23.78 -14.67
C THR A 429 14.62 22.39 -14.19
N PRO A 430 15.21 21.30 -14.71
CA PRO A 430 14.99 19.95 -14.20
C PRO A 430 15.46 19.78 -12.75
N ALA A 431 14.79 18.89 -12.01
CA ALA A 431 15.27 18.47 -10.71
C ALA A 431 16.53 17.62 -10.86
N THR A 432 17.53 17.85 -10.00
CA THR A 432 18.76 17.05 -9.96
C THR A 432 18.95 16.37 -8.61
N ARG A 433 19.79 15.35 -8.57
CA ARG A 433 20.27 14.70 -7.34
C ARG A 433 21.69 15.18 -7.07
N ALA A 434 22.05 15.35 -5.81
CA ALA A 434 23.44 15.57 -5.43
C ALA A 434 24.30 14.38 -5.85
N LYS A 435 25.33 14.64 -6.65
CA LYS A 435 26.31 13.66 -7.08
C LYS A 435 27.71 14.22 -6.86
N ILE A 436 28.53 13.48 -6.13
CA ILE A 436 29.96 13.70 -6.03
C ILE A 436 30.70 12.65 -6.83
N SER A 437 31.83 13.04 -7.41
CA SER A 437 32.74 12.17 -8.14
C SER A 437 34.12 12.30 -7.53
N GLY A 438 34.70 11.16 -7.17
CA GLY A 438 36.09 11.08 -6.72
C GLY A 438 37.09 11.45 -7.80
N VAL A 439 38.37 11.34 -7.45
CA VAL A 439 39.45 11.26 -8.42
C VAL A 439 39.66 9.80 -8.86
N GLU A 440 40.54 9.61 -9.84
CA GLU A 440 40.87 8.29 -10.34
C GLU A 440 41.39 7.37 -9.22
N ALA A 441 40.77 6.20 -9.07
CA ALA A 441 41.18 5.17 -8.13
C ALA A 441 42.38 4.36 -8.63
N LEU A 442 42.99 3.59 -7.73
CA LEU A 442 43.98 2.58 -8.14
C LEU A 442 43.33 1.55 -9.06
N TYR A 443 44.02 1.29 -10.15
CA TYR A 443 43.59 0.36 -11.18
C TYR A 443 44.31 -0.97 -11.06
N THR A 444 45.64 -0.94 -10.96
CA THR A 444 46.44 -2.17 -10.92
C THR A 444 47.66 -2.06 -10.04
N LYS A 445 48.03 -3.19 -9.45
CA LYS A 445 49.31 -3.43 -8.81
C LYS A 445 50.25 -4.06 -9.82
N ILE A 446 51.46 -3.53 -9.93
CA ILE A 446 52.58 -4.10 -10.69
C ILE A 446 53.54 -4.75 -9.71
N ASP A 447 53.85 -6.02 -9.96
CA ASP A 447 54.89 -6.79 -9.27
C ASP A 447 55.59 -7.75 -10.24
N ALA A 448 56.48 -8.60 -9.71
CA ALA A 448 57.26 -9.55 -10.48
C ALA A 448 56.42 -10.49 -11.36
N SER A 449 55.14 -10.71 -11.04
CA SER A 449 54.25 -11.58 -11.81
C SER A 449 53.65 -10.92 -13.06
N ASN A 450 53.62 -9.58 -13.14
CA ASN A 450 52.97 -8.85 -14.23
C ASN A 450 53.71 -7.59 -14.72
N GLN A 451 54.98 -7.40 -14.34
CA GLN A 451 55.80 -6.25 -14.75
C GLN A 451 56.24 -6.26 -16.23
N ALA A 452 56.08 -7.36 -16.97
CA ALA A 452 56.46 -7.43 -18.38
C ALA A 452 55.31 -6.99 -19.30
N MET A 453 55.60 -6.10 -20.25
CA MET A 453 54.66 -5.69 -21.30
C MET A 453 55.36 -5.73 -22.66
N SER A 454 54.70 -6.30 -23.67
CA SER A 454 55.20 -6.33 -25.05
C SER A 454 54.22 -5.64 -25.99
N LEU A 455 54.75 -4.90 -26.95
CA LEU A 455 53.96 -4.15 -27.93
C LEU A 455 54.72 -4.03 -29.26
N THR A 456 54.00 -3.74 -30.34
CA THR A 456 54.54 -3.56 -31.68
C THR A 456 54.11 -2.21 -32.25
N LEU A 457 55.07 -1.35 -32.58
CA LEU A 457 54.82 -0.05 -33.21
C LEU A 457 55.50 -0.04 -34.59
N GLY A 458 54.69 0.00 -35.65
CA GLY A 458 55.19 -0.20 -37.01
C GLY A 458 55.77 -1.62 -37.17
N SER A 459 57.07 -1.71 -37.45
CA SER A 459 57.82 -2.97 -37.52
C SER A 459 58.55 -3.35 -36.22
N ASP A 460 58.55 -2.47 -35.22
CA ASP A 460 59.40 -2.63 -34.04
C ASP A 460 58.67 -3.40 -32.94
N ASN A 461 59.26 -4.49 -32.46
CA ASN A 461 58.80 -5.22 -31.29
C ASN A 461 59.50 -4.69 -30.03
N ILE A 462 58.73 -4.08 -29.15
CA ILE A 462 59.22 -3.40 -27.95
C ILE A 462 58.81 -4.21 -26.72
N ALA A 463 59.80 -4.51 -25.86
CA ALA A 463 59.58 -5.15 -24.57
C ALA A 463 59.89 -4.15 -23.45
N LEU A 464 58.90 -3.92 -22.58
CA LEU A 464 58.98 -3.00 -21.45
C LEU A 464 59.00 -3.79 -20.13
N THR A 465 59.76 -3.28 -19.17
CA THR A 465 59.69 -3.71 -17.76
C THR A 465 59.11 -2.56 -16.94
N LEU A 466 57.87 -2.72 -16.49
CA LEU A 466 57.15 -1.75 -15.70
C LEU A 466 57.64 -1.78 -14.25
N SER A 467 57.71 -0.63 -13.59
CA SER A 467 58.21 -0.52 -12.22
C SER A 467 57.17 -1.03 -11.22
N ASN A 468 57.60 -1.78 -10.20
CA ASN A 468 56.70 -2.28 -9.15
C ASN A 468 56.01 -1.12 -8.41
N GLY A 469 54.72 -1.26 -8.14
CA GLY A 469 53.93 -0.22 -7.48
C GLY A 469 52.43 -0.35 -7.75
N ASN A 470 51.65 0.54 -7.16
CA ASN A 470 50.22 0.65 -7.43
C ASN A 470 49.98 1.86 -8.33
N TYR A 471 49.18 1.69 -9.37
CA TYR A 471 48.95 2.71 -10.38
C TYR A 471 47.46 2.93 -10.60
N THR A 472 47.06 4.19 -10.77
CA THR A 472 45.85 4.55 -11.50
C THR A 472 46.04 4.26 -13.00
N ARG A 473 45.00 4.34 -13.84
CA ARG A 473 45.17 4.11 -15.29
C ARG A 473 46.01 5.22 -15.91
N THR A 474 45.80 6.48 -15.50
CA THR A 474 46.66 7.60 -15.92
C THR A 474 48.10 7.42 -15.44
N GLY A 475 48.30 6.96 -14.21
CA GLY A 475 49.62 6.68 -13.66
C GLY A 475 50.37 5.59 -14.42
N LEU A 476 49.68 4.50 -14.77
CA LEU A 476 50.25 3.43 -15.56
C LEU A 476 50.56 3.87 -17.01
N ALA A 477 49.66 4.64 -17.63
CA ALA A 477 49.91 5.22 -18.95
C ALA A 477 51.18 6.10 -18.95
N ALA A 478 51.35 6.92 -17.91
CA ALA A 478 52.55 7.73 -17.74
C ALA A 478 53.81 6.88 -17.54
N GLN A 479 53.72 5.79 -16.78
CA GLN A 479 54.83 4.85 -16.58
C GLN A 479 55.23 4.16 -17.89
N ILE A 480 54.25 3.67 -18.67
CA ILE A 480 54.48 3.06 -19.99
C ILE A 480 55.16 4.08 -20.92
N LYS A 481 54.64 5.32 -20.96
CA LYS A 481 55.24 6.40 -21.73
C LYS A 481 56.69 6.67 -21.32
N GLN A 482 56.97 6.70 -20.03
CA GLN A 482 58.32 6.93 -19.51
C GLN A 482 59.28 5.81 -19.93
N GLN A 483 58.86 4.54 -19.86
CA GLN A 483 59.68 3.41 -20.30
C GLN A 483 59.94 3.42 -21.81
N LEU A 484 58.92 3.75 -22.62
CA LEU A 484 59.08 3.93 -24.06
C LEU A 484 60.07 5.05 -24.38
N GLN A 485 59.93 6.21 -23.72
CA GLN A 485 60.83 7.34 -23.92
C GLN A 485 62.28 7.05 -23.48
N ALA A 486 62.46 6.21 -22.45
CA ALA A 486 63.78 5.79 -21.99
C ALA A 486 64.49 4.86 -22.99
N GLN A 487 63.73 4.06 -23.74
CA GLN A 487 64.28 3.19 -24.79
C GLN A 487 64.50 3.93 -26.11
N ASP A 488 63.69 4.95 -26.43
CA ASP A 488 63.83 5.80 -27.61
C ASP A 488 63.60 7.28 -27.25
N GLY A 489 64.69 8.01 -27.05
CA GLY A 489 64.67 9.44 -26.73
C GLY A 489 64.36 10.37 -27.92
N SER A 490 64.33 9.85 -29.15
CA SER A 490 64.17 10.67 -30.37
C SER A 490 62.73 10.78 -30.83
N SER A 491 61.91 9.77 -30.53
CA SER A 491 60.47 9.77 -30.83
C SER A 491 59.64 10.43 -29.72
N THR A 492 58.47 10.94 -30.08
CA THR A 492 57.47 11.42 -29.10
C THR A 492 56.39 10.36 -28.92
N PHE A 493 56.11 10.00 -27.67
CA PHE A 493 55.08 9.00 -27.34
C PHE A 493 53.85 9.63 -26.67
N THR A 494 52.67 9.16 -27.06
CA THR A 494 51.41 9.35 -26.31
C THR A 494 50.86 8.01 -25.89
N VAL A 495 50.38 7.92 -24.65
CA VAL A 495 49.79 6.71 -24.08
C VAL A 495 48.55 7.14 -23.32
N ASN A 496 47.39 6.61 -23.71
CA ASN A 496 46.12 6.91 -23.07
C ASN A 496 45.37 5.61 -22.77
N TYR A 497 44.72 5.53 -21.62
CA TYR A 497 43.80 4.42 -21.36
C TYR A 497 42.46 4.66 -22.06
N ASN A 498 42.00 3.67 -22.82
CA ASN A 498 40.73 3.69 -23.50
C ASN A 498 39.71 2.89 -22.70
N ALA A 499 38.81 3.60 -22.01
CA ALA A 499 37.78 3.01 -21.17
C ALA A 499 36.83 2.06 -21.92
N THR A 500 36.57 2.31 -23.20
CA THR A 500 35.66 1.50 -24.02
C THR A 500 36.29 0.16 -24.39
N SER A 501 37.58 0.15 -24.74
CA SER A 501 38.28 -1.07 -25.16
C SER A 501 38.98 -1.80 -24.00
N GLY A 502 39.19 -1.13 -22.86
CA GLY A 502 39.98 -1.63 -21.73
C GLY A 502 41.47 -1.74 -22.03
N LYS A 503 41.97 -1.01 -23.03
CA LYS A 503 43.35 -1.08 -23.53
C LYS A 503 44.07 0.27 -23.42
N PHE A 504 45.39 0.23 -23.48
CA PHE A 504 46.22 1.43 -23.61
C PHE A 504 46.48 1.71 -25.09
N ASP A 505 45.97 2.84 -25.56
CA ASP A 505 46.23 3.36 -26.91
C ASP A 505 47.56 4.10 -26.90
N ILE A 506 48.53 3.57 -27.64
CA ILE A 506 49.90 4.04 -27.70
C ILE A 506 50.16 4.57 -29.10
N SER A 507 50.72 5.77 -29.21
CA SER A 507 51.19 6.33 -30.48
C SER A 507 52.64 6.81 -30.37
N ARG A 508 53.43 6.51 -31.39
CA ARG A 508 54.80 6.98 -31.58
C ARG A 508 54.86 7.89 -32.80
N VAL A 509 55.39 9.09 -32.60
CA VAL A 509 55.66 10.06 -33.67
C VAL A 509 57.17 10.23 -33.82
N ASN A 510 57.69 9.97 -35.02
CA ASN A 510 59.08 10.19 -35.39
C ASN A 510 59.15 10.96 -36.72
N GLY A 511 59.40 12.27 -36.65
CA GLY A 511 59.25 13.15 -37.81
C GLY A 511 57.80 13.18 -38.32
N SER A 512 57.58 12.78 -39.57
CA SER A 512 56.23 12.68 -40.19
C SER A 512 55.58 11.30 -40.08
N VAL A 513 56.26 10.31 -39.48
CA VAL A 513 55.74 8.94 -39.33
C VAL A 513 55.02 8.82 -37.99
N THR A 514 53.79 8.29 -38.01
CA THR A 514 52.98 8.01 -36.83
C THR A 514 52.57 6.55 -36.80
N ASP A 515 53.08 5.80 -35.82
CA ASP A 515 52.67 4.43 -35.53
C ASP A 515 51.66 4.42 -34.37
N THR A 516 50.71 3.50 -34.37
CA THR A 516 49.73 3.34 -33.28
C THR A 516 49.48 1.88 -32.94
N GLN A 517 49.19 1.59 -31.67
CA GLN A 517 48.74 0.28 -31.22
C GLN A 517 47.90 0.38 -29.94
N SER A 518 46.84 -0.42 -29.84
CA SER A 518 46.08 -0.62 -28.60
C SER A 518 46.51 -1.91 -27.90
N VAL A 519 47.09 -1.80 -26.71
CA VAL A 519 47.66 -2.93 -25.96
C VAL A 519 46.81 -3.25 -24.75
N ALA A 520 46.44 -4.53 -24.59
CA ALA A 520 45.78 -5.00 -23.37
C ALA A 520 46.84 -5.23 -22.28
N PHE A 521 46.52 -4.82 -21.05
CA PHE A 521 47.28 -5.16 -19.87
C PHE A 521 46.44 -6.08 -18.99
N THR A 522 47.04 -7.10 -18.38
CA THR A 522 46.32 -7.98 -17.45
C THR A 522 46.41 -7.36 -16.04
N PRO A 523 45.36 -6.70 -15.54
CA PRO A 523 45.45 -6.02 -14.27
C PRO A 523 45.46 -7.02 -13.11
N LYS A 524 46.15 -6.66 -12.04
CA LYS A 524 46.03 -7.27 -10.72
C LYS A 524 45.45 -6.23 -9.80
N SER A 525 44.35 -6.53 -9.09
CA SER A 525 43.67 -5.51 -8.29
C SER A 525 44.63 -4.83 -7.33
N ALA A 526 44.63 -3.50 -7.35
CA ALA A 526 45.25 -2.64 -6.35
C ALA A 526 44.23 -2.06 -5.36
N LEU A 527 42.96 -2.48 -5.46
CA LEU A 527 41.90 -2.03 -4.58
C LEU A 527 41.86 -2.92 -3.35
N ASN A 528 42.61 -2.52 -2.32
CA ASN A 528 42.67 -3.20 -1.04
C ASN A 528 42.12 -2.31 0.08
N ILE A 529 41.36 -2.91 0.99
CA ILE A 529 40.88 -2.26 2.21
C ILE A 529 41.65 -2.81 3.41
N HIS A 530 42.22 -1.93 4.22
CA HIS A 530 42.98 -2.27 5.42
C HIS A 530 42.78 -1.26 6.55
N ALA A 531 42.94 -1.75 7.78
CA ALA A 531 42.93 -0.92 8.98
C ALA A 531 44.10 0.05 9.04
N ASP A 532 43.91 1.09 9.85
CA ASP A 532 45.01 1.92 10.34
C ASP A 532 45.91 1.09 11.27
N SER A 533 47.19 1.09 10.97
CA SER A 533 48.24 0.41 11.73
C SER A 533 49.01 1.36 12.67
N GLY A 534 48.46 2.55 12.93
CA GLY A 534 49.01 3.53 13.87
C GLY A 534 49.77 4.67 13.19
N SER A 535 49.50 4.95 11.91
CA SER A 535 50.09 6.06 11.15
C SER A 535 49.04 6.83 10.35
N ASN A 536 47.76 6.71 10.70
CA ASN A 536 46.63 7.17 9.90
C ASN A 536 46.71 6.66 8.46
N ASN A 537 47.17 5.42 8.29
CA ASN A 537 47.34 4.78 6.98
C ASN A 537 46.19 3.83 6.66
N GLY A 538 45.13 3.77 7.47
CA GLY A 538 43.96 2.96 7.15
C GLY A 538 43.16 3.56 6.00
N ASN A 539 42.41 2.72 5.30
CA ASN A 539 41.40 3.13 4.33
C ASN A 539 40.08 2.36 4.52
N ASP A 540 39.88 1.79 5.70
CA ASP A 540 38.69 1.02 6.06
C ASP A 540 37.63 1.85 6.80
N THR A 541 37.82 3.17 6.92
CA THR A 541 36.88 4.07 7.57
C THR A 541 36.40 5.18 6.64
N LEU A 542 35.11 5.50 6.75
CA LEU A 542 34.43 6.55 5.99
C LEU A 542 33.38 7.22 6.89
N MET A 543 33.20 8.52 6.76
CA MET A 543 32.05 9.24 7.27
C MET A 543 31.48 10.09 6.15
N VAL A 544 30.15 10.06 6.02
CA VAL A 544 29.39 10.84 5.05
C VAL A 544 28.28 11.64 5.72
N ALA A 545 27.86 12.72 5.08
CA ALA A 545 26.56 13.33 5.31
C ALA A 545 25.69 13.17 4.05
N VAL A 546 24.45 12.70 4.23
CA VAL A 546 23.49 12.45 3.14
C VAL A 546 22.19 13.16 3.49
N ASP A 547 21.72 14.03 2.59
CA ASP A 547 20.47 14.81 2.71
C ASP A 547 20.33 15.53 4.07
N GLY A 548 21.45 16.06 4.57
CA GLY A 548 21.53 16.79 5.85
C GLY A 548 21.76 15.91 7.09
N VAL A 549 21.85 14.58 6.95
CA VAL A 549 22.09 13.64 8.05
C VAL A 549 23.52 13.13 8.01
N SER A 550 24.26 13.30 9.11
CA SER A 550 25.60 12.73 9.26
C SER A 550 25.54 11.28 9.71
N SER A 551 26.34 10.42 9.08
CA SER A 551 26.57 9.04 9.52
C SER A 551 27.49 8.97 10.74
N GLY A 552 27.51 7.81 11.40
CA GLY A 552 28.62 7.46 12.30
C GLY A 552 29.90 7.13 11.51
N GLN A 553 30.91 6.60 12.19
CA GLN A 553 32.05 6.00 11.50
C GLN A 553 31.61 4.70 10.82
N ILE A 554 31.65 4.70 9.49
CA ILE A 554 31.34 3.54 8.67
C ILE A 554 32.63 2.73 8.49
N GLN A 555 32.58 1.45 8.88
CA GLN A 555 33.68 0.51 8.72
C GLN A 555 33.48 -0.34 7.45
N LEU A 556 34.40 -0.22 6.50
CA LEU A 556 34.47 -1.08 5.32
C LEU A 556 35.12 -2.42 5.68
N THR A 557 34.74 -3.48 4.98
CA THR A 557 35.31 -4.80 5.20
C THR A 557 36.73 -4.85 4.64
N GLN A 558 37.69 -5.30 5.45
CA GLN A 558 39.09 -5.42 5.01
C GLN A 558 39.25 -6.56 4.02
N GLY A 559 40.15 -6.38 3.04
CA GLY A 559 40.46 -7.39 2.03
C GLY A 559 40.77 -6.81 0.66
N ASP A 560 41.12 -7.70 -0.27
CA ASP A 560 41.36 -7.37 -1.67
C ASP A 560 40.07 -7.49 -2.47
N TYR A 561 39.71 -6.43 -3.21
CA TYR A 561 38.50 -6.40 -4.02
C TYR A 561 38.83 -6.76 -5.46
N SER A 562 38.20 -7.80 -6.00
CA SER A 562 38.47 -8.30 -7.35
C SER A 562 38.08 -7.34 -8.48
N SER A 563 37.23 -6.35 -8.20
CA SER A 563 36.83 -5.31 -9.16
C SER A 563 36.39 -4.01 -8.46
N PRO A 564 36.46 -2.86 -9.16
CA PRO A 564 35.89 -1.61 -8.65
C PRO A 564 34.39 -1.69 -8.34
N ALA A 565 33.63 -2.46 -9.12
CA ALA A 565 32.21 -2.68 -8.88
C ALA A 565 31.94 -3.38 -7.53
N ALA A 566 32.77 -4.36 -7.15
CA ALA A 566 32.67 -5.02 -5.86
C ALA A 566 32.92 -4.05 -4.69
N LEU A 567 33.90 -3.16 -4.82
CA LEU A 567 34.16 -2.14 -3.81
C LEU A 567 33.04 -1.08 -3.74
N ALA A 568 32.50 -0.66 -4.89
CA ALA A 568 31.35 0.26 -4.92
C ALA A 568 30.12 -0.35 -4.21
N ALA A 569 29.84 -1.63 -4.45
CA ALA A 569 28.75 -2.35 -3.79
C ALA A 569 28.95 -2.45 -2.27
N GLU A 570 30.19 -2.71 -1.83
CA GLU A 570 30.55 -2.68 -0.41
C GLU A 570 30.30 -1.30 0.20
N MET A 571 30.85 -0.23 -0.42
CA MET A 571 30.67 1.14 0.06
C MET A 571 29.18 1.49 0.17
N GLN A 572 28.39 1.22 -0.87
CA GLN A 572 26.95 1.45 -0.86
C GLN A 572 26.25 0.69 0.27
N SER A 573 26.58 -0.58 0.44
CA SER A 573 26.00 -1.44 1.48
C SER A 573 26.30 -0.91 2.88
N LYS A 574 27.57 -0.54 3.15
CA LYS A 574 27.98 -0.03 4.47
C LYS A 574 27.41 1.36 4.76
N ILE A 575 27.38 2.26 3.78
CA ILE A 575 26.77 3.59 3.92
C ILE A 575 25.27 3.46 4.20
N ASN A 576 24.54 2.76 3.33
CA ASN A 576 23.09 2.59 3.50
C ASN A 576 22.75 1.68 4.70
N GLY A 577 23.74 0.95 5.23
CA GLY A 577 23.66 0.17 6.45
C GLY A 577 23.85 0.97 7.74
N ASP A 578 24.30 2.23 7.67
CA ASP A 578 24.52 3.08 8.84
C ASP A 578 23.22 3.32 9.63
N SER A 579 23.33 3.31 10.96
CA SER A 579 22.16 3.40 11.84
C SER A 579 21.44 4.75 11.79
N ALA A 580 22.17 5.87 11.64
CA ALA A 580 21.59 7.20 11.58
C ALA A 580 20.90 7.43 10.23
N LEU A 581 21.55 7.04 9.13
CA LEU A 581 21.00 7.17 7.78
C LEU A 581 19.75 6.31 7.59
N LYS A 582 19.76 5.04 8.04
CA LYS A 582 18.57 4.17 8.00
C LYS A 582 17.41 4.73 8.82
N LYS A 583 17.69 5.23 10.03
CA LYS A 583 16.66 5.82 10.90
C LYS A 583 16.01 7.04 10.26
N ALA A 584 16.79 7.82 9.51
CA ALA A 584 16.29 8.98 8.76
C ALA A 584 15.68 8.63 7.38
N GLY A 585 15.81 7.39 6.92
CA GLY A 585 15.30 6.94 5.63
C GLY A 585 16.06 7.51 4.43
N VAL A 586 17.32 7.93 4.60
CA VAL A 586 18.16 8.50 3.54
C VAL A 586 19.15 7.44 3.03
N SER A 587 19.52 7.51 1.76
CA SER A 587 20.44 6.54 1.14
C SER A 587 21.15 7.13 -0.08
N VAL A 588 22.21 6.45 -0.51
CA VAL A 588 22.97 6.78 -1.71
C VAL A 588 23.05 5.59 -2.68
N THR A 589 23.35 5.89 -3.93
CA THR A 589 23.90 4.94 -4.90
C THR A 589 25.40 5.21 -5.05
N VAL A 590 26.23 4.17 -4.98
CA VAL A 590 27.67 4.25 -5.25
C VAL A 590 27.98 3.44 -6.51
N THR A 591 28.70 4.05 -7.45
CA THR A 591 29.09 3.42 -8.71
C THR A 591 30.54 3.70 -9.03
N TYR A 592 31.19 2.83 -9.80
CA TYR A 592 32.46 3.13 -10.42
C TYR A 592 32.24 3.63 -11.84
N ASN A 593 32.80 4.80 -12.16
CA ASN A 593 32.71 5.41 -13.47
C ASN A 593 33.91 4.96 -14.31
N ASP A 594 33.68 4.05 -15.26
CA ASP A 594 34.75 3.51 -16.09
C ASP A 594 35.39 4.54 -17.01
N GLN A 595 34.71 5.63 -17.34
CA GLN A 595 35.27 6.69 -18.19
C GLN A 595 36.28 7.54 -17.41
N THR A 596 36.00 7.86 -16.15
CA THR A 596 36.88 8.70 -15.31
C THR A 596 37.81 7.89 -14.42
N GLY A 597 37.52 6.60 -14.22
CA GLY A 597 38.20 5.73 -13.26
C GLY A 597 37.90 6.08 -11.80
N ALA A 598 36.83 6.83 -11.53
CA ALA A 598 36.50 7.34 -10.19
C ALA A 598 35.27 6.65 -9.58
N PHE A 599 35.19 6.65 -8.25
CA PHE A 599 33.96 6.31 -7.55
C PHE A 599 33.02 7.52 -7.47
N ASP A 600 31.79 7.32 -7.92
CA ASP A 600 30.70 8.27 -7.87
C ASP A 600 29.75 7.91 -6.73
N MET A 601 29.32 8.91 -5.96
CA MET A 601 28.28 8.75 -4.94
C MET A 601 27.16 9.75 -5.19
N GLN A 602 25.93 9.25 -5.27
CA GLN A 602 24.74 10.04 -5.58
C GLN A 602 23.66 9.84 -4.52
N SER A 603 23.07 10.91 -4.02
CA SER A 603 21.91 10.84 -3.10
C SER A 603 20.73 10.21 -3.82
N ASN A 604 19.94 9.42 -3.10
CA ASN A 604 18.75 8.84 -3.68
C ASN A 604 17.57 9.82 -3.81
N ARG A 605 17.70 11.03 -3.26
CA ARG A 605 16.68 12.08 -3.27
C ARG A 605 16.93 13.09 -4.39
N TYR A 606 15.87 13.66 -4.93
CA TYR A 606 15.92 14.81 -5.86
C TYR A 606 15.69 16.12 -5.12
N GLY A 607 16.19 17.23 -5.67
CA GLY A 607 15.90 18.56 -5.19
C GLY A 607 17.01 19.23 -4.41
N SER A 608 16.73 20.42 -3.91
CA SER A 608 17.62 21.18 -3.02
C SER A 608 17.88 20.47 -1.68
N ALA A 609 16.94 19.60 -1.25
CA ALA A 609 17.11 18.73 -0.09
C ALA A 609 18.05 17.53 -0.35
N SER A 610 18.41 17.28 -1.62
CA SER A 610 19.40 16.28 -1.99
C SER A 610 20.79 16.82 -1.69
N ASN A 611 21.56 16.12 -0.86
CA ASN A 611 22.92 16.50 -0.52
C ASN A 611 23.78 15.26 -0.30
N VAL A 612 25.03 15.30 -0.75
CA VAL A 612 26.03 14.27 -0.42
C VAL A 612 27.33 14.96 -0.07
N GLN A 613 27.91 14.56 1.05
CA GLN A 613 29.22 15.00 1.49
C GLN A 613 30.03 13.83 2.03
N ILE A 614 31.32 13.79 1.70
CA ILE A 614 32.29 12.94 2.38
C ILE A 614 32.98 13.80 3.43
N THR A 615 32.69 13.52 4.70
CA THR A 615 33.14 14.34 5.84
C THR A 615 34.43 13.80 6.47
N SER A 616 34.71 12.50 6.32
CA SER A 616 35.96 11.89 6.73
C SER A 616 36.23 10.62 5.94
N VAL A 617 37.50 10.27 5.76
CA VAL A 617 37.97 9.01 5.21
C VAL A 617 39.25 8.61 5.94
N GLY A 618 39.57 7.31 5.96
CA GLY A 618 40.91 6.85 6.35
C GLY A 618 42.00 7.51 5.48
N GLY A 619 43.21 7.69 6.04
CA GLY A 619 44.25 8.50 5.39
C GLY A 619 44.65 8.03 3.98
N ASP A 620 44.63 6.72 3.71
CA ASP A 620 45.00 6.15 2.41
C ASP A 620 43.82 6.08 1.41
N ALA A 621 42.60 6.37 1.84
CA ALA A 621 41.38 6.28 1.04
C ALA A 621 41.44 7.07 -0.28
N GLN A 622 42.00 8.28 -0.25
CA GLN A 622 42.14 9.11 -1.44
C GLN A 622 43.11 8.49 -2.44
N ALA A 623 44.22 7.93 -1.96
CA ALA A 623 45.21 7.30 -2.81
C ALA A 623 44.68 5.98 -3.39
N THR A 624 43.94 5.18 -2.59
CA THR A 624 43.44 3.87 -3.01
C THR A 624 42.22 3.97 -3.92
N TYR A 625 41.18 4.69 -3.51
CA TYR A 625 39.89 4.72 -4.20
C TYR A 625 39.35 6.13 -4.46
N GLY A 626 40.22 7.15 -4.39
CA GLY A 626 39.95 8.47 -4.97
C GLY A 626 38.96 9.35 -4.20
N LEU A 627 38.59 9.01 -2.97
CA LEU A 627 37.57 9.73 -2.21
C LEU A 627 38.19 10.57 -1.09
N LYS A 628 37.92 11.90 -1.09
CA LYS A 628 38.26 12.81 0.02
C LYS A 628 37.51 14.15 -0.06
N PHE A 629 36.87 14.56 1.04
CA PHE A 629 36.26 15.90 1.24
C PHE A 629 35.48 16.46 0.04
N LEU A 630 34.54 15.68 -0.49
CA LEU A 630 33.68 16.08 -1.60
C LEU A 630 32.33 16.53 -1.09
N ASN A 631 31.70 17.50 -1.76
CA ASN A 631 30.31 17.87 -1.53
C ASN A 631 29.59 18.17 -2.84
N ALA A 632 28.28 17.92 -2.85
CA ALA A 632 27.37 18.35 -3.91
C ALA A 632 25.95 18.50 -3.35
N SER A 633 25.15 19.35 -3.98
CA SER A 633 23.74 19.52 -3.69
C SER A 633 22.93 19.37 -4.98
N GLY A 634 21.70 18.85 -4.86
CA GLY A 634 20.74 18.84 -5.96
C GLY A 634 20.01 20.17 -6.10
N THR A 635 19.17 20.25 -7.12
CA THR A 635 18.32 21.40 -7.42
C THR A 635 16.87 20.94 -7.57
N ASP A 636 15.92 21.73 -7.08
CA ASP A 636 14.50 21.48 -7.29
C ASP A 636 14.11 21.72 -8.75
N VAL A 637 13.02 21.08 -9.19
CA VAL A 637 12.39 21.43 -10.46
C VAL A 637 11.91 22.89 -10.41
N ALA A 638 12.12 23.65 -11.48
CA ALA A 638 11.52 24.96 -11.68
C ALA A 638 10.75 24.99 -12.99
N GLY A 639 9.64 25.72 -13.04
CA GLY A 639 8.76 25.76 -14.20
C GLY A 639 7.50 26.58 -13.98
N THR A 640 6.59 26.49 -14.94
CA THR A 640 5.28 27.15 -14.91
C THR A 640 4.15 26.14 -15.07
N ILE A 641 3.00 26.47 -14.47
CA ILE A 641 1.73 25.79 -14.73
C ILE A 641 0.74 26.84 -15.22
N ASN A 642 0.29 26.68 -16.46
CA ASN A 642 -0.58 27.60 -17.19
C ASN A 642 0.00 29.02 -17.29
N GLY A 643 1.30 29.11 -17.57
CA GLY A 643 2.05 30.36 -17.70
C GLY A 643 2.45 31.01 -16.37
N GLU A 644 1.88 30.59 -15.25
CA GLU A 644 2.20 31.11 -13.92
C GLU A 644 3.36 30.34 -13.29
N THR A 645 4.30 31.03 -12.64
CA THR A 645 5.42 30.40 -11.93
C THR A 645 4.92 29.45 -10.84
N ALA A 646 5.32 28.19 -10.94
CA ALA A 646 4.99 27.16 -9.96
C ALA A 646 6.09 27.04 -8.89
N THR A 647 5.71 26.59 -7.70
CA THR A 647 6.67 26.31 -6.62
C THR A 647 7.24 24.91 -6.78
N GLY A 648 8.56 24.81 -6.89
CA GLY A 648 9.30 23.56 -7.00
C GLY A 648 9.74 22.97 -5.67
N SER A 649 9.71 21.65 -5.53
CA SER A 649 10.30 20.91 -4.41
C SER A 649 10.63 19.48 -4.84
N GLY A 650 11.91 19.12 -4.93
CA GLY A 650 12.33 17.88 -5.55
C GLY A 650 11.88 17.83 -7.01
N GLN A 651 11.14 16.79 -7.37
CA GLN A 651 10.48 16.66 -8.68
C GLN A 651 9.06 17.25 -8.71
N MET A 652 8.56 17.81 -7.60
CA MET A 652 7.19 18.32 -7.52
C MET A 652 7.11 19.78 -7.95
N LEU A 653 6.20 20.08 -8.87
CA LEU A 653 5.71 21.43 -9.14
C LEU A 653 4.31 21.62 -8.52
N THR A 654 4.14 22.69 -7.77
CA THR A 654 2.84 23.11 -7.21
C THR A 654 2.40 24.42 -7.85
N GLY A 655 1.24 24.40 -8.48
CA GLY A 655 0.66 25.54 -9.20
C GLY A 655 0.19 26.66 -8.28
N ALA A 656 0.25 27.87 -8.80
CA ALA A 656 -0.24 29.10 -8.19
C ALA A 656 -1.35 29.74 -9.06
N GLY A 657 -1.96 30.82 -8.59
CA GLY A 657 -2.98 31.57 -9.34
C GLY A 657 -4.15 30.69 -9.78
N ASN A 658 -4.40 30.61 -11.08
CA ASN A 658 -5.49 29.79 -11.64
C ASN A 658 -5.29 28.27 -11.47
N ALA A 659 -4.06 27.83 -11.23
CA ALA A 659 -3.70 26.45 -10.94
C ALA A 659 -3.39 26.24 -9.45
N GLN A 660 -3.88 27.12 -8.56
CA GLN A 660 -3.57 27.08 -7.13
C GLN A 660 -3.82 25.69 -6.53
N GLY A 661 -2.76 25.13 -5.93
CA GLY A 661 -2.80 23.83 -5.25
C GLY A 661 -2.79 22.61 -6.17
N LEU A 662 -2.71 22.80 -7.49
CA LEU A 662 -2.49 21.70 -8.44
C LEU A 662 -1.04 21.21 -8.32
N GLN A 663 -0.85 19.90 -8.13
CA GLN A 663 0.47 19.30 -7.92
C GLN A 663 0.79 18.29 -9.02
N VAL A 664 1.97 18.45 -9.62
CA VAL A 664 2.48 17.62 -10.70
C VAL A 664 3.90 17.19 -10.38
N SER A 665 4.19 15.89 -10.45
CA SER A 665 5.55 15.37 -10.42
C SER A 665 6.16 15.40 -11.82
N VAL A 666 7.40 15.85 -11.93
CA VAL A 666 8.12 16.08 -13.17
C VAL A 666 9.42 15.27 -13.16
N THR A 667 9.54 14.35 -14.10
CA THR A 667 10.72 13.49 -14.28
C THR A 667 11.57 13.89 -15.48
N ALA A 668 11.26 15.03 -16.12
CA ALA A 668 12.05 15.56 -17.23
C ALA A 668 13.51 15.82 -16.81
N THR A 669 14.45 15.48 -17.68
CA THR A 669 15.90 15.65 -17.48
C THR A 669 16.46 16.87 -18.22
N ILE A 670 15.64 17.51 -19.05
CA ILE A 670 15.95 18.73 -19.80
C ILE A 670 14.79 19.73 -19.65
N ALA A 671 15.10 21.02 -19.81
CA ALA A 671 14.09 22.07 -19.85
C ALA A 671 13.25 21.98 -21.13
N GLY A 672 11.98 22.39 -21.06
CA GLY A 672 11.06 22.40 -22.20
C GLY A 672 9.59 22.26 -21.80
N ASP A 673 8.72 22.27 -22.82
CA ASP A 673 7.29 22.09 -22.64
C ASP A 673 6.94 20.62 -22.41
N LEU A 674 6.15 20.35 -21.37
CA LEU A 674 5.69 19.01 -20.97
C LEU A 674 4.20 18.80 -21.22
N GLY A 675 3.64 19.51 -22.21
CA GLY A 675 2.23 19.39 -22.58
C GLY A 675 1.31 20.01 -21.53
N SER A 676 0.27 19.30 -21.11
CA SER A 676 -0.73 19.83 -20.16
C SER A 676 -1.18 18.80 -19.12
N VAL A 677 -1.72 19.31 -18.02
CA VAL A 677 -2.50 18.56 -17.04
C VAL A 677 -3.96 19.00 -17.10
N SER A 678 -4.86 18.05 -17.33
CA SER A 678 -6.30 18.23 -17.22
C SER A 678 -6.74 17.78 -15.84
N PHE A 679 -7.41 18.64 -15.09
CA PHE A 679 -7.92 18.38 -13.75
C PHE A 679 -9.44 18.51 -13.74
N SER A 680 -10.10 17.54 -13.10
CA SER A 680 -11.55 17.54 -12.93
C SER A 680 -11.96 17.16 -11.51
N ARG A 681 -13.13 17.68 -11.11
CA ARG A 681 -13.88 17.19 -9.95
C ARG A 681 -15.07 16.42 -10.47
N GLY A 682 -14.96 15.09 -10.47
CA GLY A 682 -15.93 14.18 -11.05
C GLY A 682 -17.29 14.15 -10.33
N PHE A 683 -18.26 13.47 -10.95
CA PHE A 683 -19.65 13.36 -10.50
C PHE A 683 -19.77 12.79 -9.10
N ALA A 684 -18.97 11.79 -8.73
CA ALA A 684 -19.09 11.18 -7.42
C ALA A 684 -18.65 12.15 -6.31
N SER A 685 -17.57 12.90 -6.52
CA SER A 685 -17.16 13.96 -5.58
C SER A 685 -18.20 15.08 -5.45
N ARG A 686 -18.76 15.56 -6.57
CA ARG A 686 -19.81 16.60 -6.53
C ARG A 686 -21.07 16.10 -5.83
N LEU A 687 -21.46 14.86 -6.11
CA LEU A 687 -22.64 14.25 -5.53
C LEU A 687 -22.48 13.97 -4.04
N ASP A 688 -21.29 13.53 -3.62
CA ASP A 688 -20.97 13.38 -2.20
C ASP A 688 -21.14 14.70 -1.44
N GLN A 689 -20.60 15.79 -1.99
CA GLN A 689 -20.78 17.14 -1.43
C GLN A 689 -22.26 17.56 -1.39
N THR A 690 -23.04 17.29 -2.43
CA THR A 690 -24.48 17.55 -2.45
C THR A 690 -25.19 16.75 -1.36
N ILE A 691 -24.90 15.46 -1.22
CA ILE A 691 -25.51 14.60 -0.20
C ILE A 691 -25.11 15.03 1.21
N ASP A 692 -23.85 15.36 1.44
CA ASP A 692 -23.35 15.89 2.72
C ASP A 692 -24.10 17.15 3.14
N ASN A 693 -24.30 18.10 2.23
CA ASN A 693 -25.05 19.32 2.52
C ASN A 693 -26.51 19.01 2.88
N LEU A 694 -27.15 18.08 2.15
CA LEU A 694 -28.52 17.64 2.38
C LEU A 694 -28.69 16.92 3.73
N MET A 695 -27.71 16.12 4.15
CA MET A 695 -27.72 15.35 5.39
C MET A 695 -27.09 16.07 6.60
N SER A 696 -26.48 17.23 6.40
CA SER A 696 -25.86 18.01 7.47
C SER A 696 -26.85 18.31 8.61
N SER A 697 -26.34 18.68 9.78
CA SER A 697 -27.18 19.03 10.94
C SER A 697 -28.16 20.17 10.66
N ASN A 698 -27.81 21.07 9.74
CA ASN A 698 -28.64 22.18 9.25
C ASN A 698 -29.25 21.90 7.86
N GLY A 699 -29.10 20.68 7.34
CA GLY A 699 -29.60 20.27 6.04
C GLY A 699 -31.13 20.21 5.99
N LEU A 700 -31.69 20.15 4.79
CA LEU A 700 -33.15 20.16 4.56
C LEU A 700 -33.86 19.02 5.28
N LEU A 701 -33.25 17.82 5.26
CA LEU A 701 -33.84 16.62 5.85
C LEU A 701 -33.85 16.70 7.38
N GLN A 702 -32.72 17.07 7.99
CA GLN A 702 -32.63 17.19 9.45
C GLN A 702 -33.52 18.33 9.97
N SER A 703 -33.58 19.45 9.24
CA SER A 703 -34.46 20.58 9.58
C SER A 703 -35.93 20.19 9.56
N ARG A 704 -36.37 19.39 8.58
CA ARG A 704 -37.75 18.88 8.52
C ARG A 704 -38.07 17.93 9.66
N ILE A 705 -37.15 17.02 10.01
CA ILE A 705 -37.30 16.12 11.16
C ILE A 705 -37.41 16.91 12.46
N ASN A 706 -36.56 17.93 12.65
CA ASN A 706 -36.58 18.77 13.84
C ASN A 706 -37.90 19.57 13.94
N GLY A 707 -38.41 20.08 12.82
CA GLY A 707 -39.72 20.74 12.76
C GLY A 707 -40.86 19.82 13.19
N LEU A 708 -40.91 18.59 12.65
CA LEU A 708 -41.93 17.60 13.04
C LEU A 708 -41.82 17.19 14.52
N LYS A 709 -40.59 17.07 15.06
CA LYS A 709 -40.39 16.80 16.49
C LYS A 709 -40.88 17.95 17.37
N GLN A 710 -40.70 19.20 16.93
CA GLN A 710 -41.23 20.36 17.63
C GLN A 710 -42.76 20.40 17.55
N ASP A 711 -43.35 20.13 16.38
CA ASP A 711 -44.81 20.04 16.23
C ASP A 711 -45.40 18.98 17.16
N MET A 712 -44.77 17.80 17.27
CA MET A 712 -45.19 16.75 18.21
C MET A 712 -45.11 17.20 19.67
N LYS A 713 -44.08 17.95 20.04
CA LYS A 713 -43.93 18.51 21.40
C LYS A 713 -45.03 19.52 21.70
N ASP A 714 -45.32 20.41 20.76
CA ASP A 714 -46.39 21.41 20.91
C ASP A 714 -47.77 20.74 21.00
N ILE A 715 -47.99 19.66 20.23
CA ILE A 715 -49.20 18.83 20.29
C ILE A 715 -49.34 18.14 21.65
N ASP A 716 -48.25 17.59 22.21
CA ASP A 716 -48.26 16.96 23.53
C ASP A 716 -48.62 17.97 24.63
N ASP A 717 -48.07 19.18 24.57
CA ASP A 717 -48.38 20.25 25.52
C ASP A 717 -49.83 20.77 25.39
N GLN A 718 -50.36 20.86 24.16
CA GLN A 718 -51.79 21.12 23.92
C GLN A 718 -52.67 20.00 24.47
N GLY A 719 -52.27 18.74 24.30
CA GLY A 719 -52.96 17.57 24.84
C GLY A 719 -53.04 17.57 26.36
N LYS A 720 -51.94 17.91 27.06
CA LYS A 720 -51.92 18.08 28.53
C LYS A 720 -52.88 19.17 28.99
N THR A 721 -52.89 20.30 28.30
CA THR A 721 -53.77 21.42 28.61
C THR A 721 -55.24 21.02 28.43
N LEU A 722 -55.57 20.35 27.31
CA LEU A 722 -56.93 19.90 27.03
C LEU A 722 -57.38 18.82 28.01
N ASN A 723 -56.52 17.86 28.39
CA ASN A 723 -56.83 16.86 29.41
C ASN A 723 -57.17 17.48 30.77
N THR A 724 -56.41 18.51 31.18
CA THR A 724 -56.71 19.25 32.41
C THR A 724 -58.08 19.91 32.35
N ARG A 725 -58.39 20.57 31.21
CA ARG A 725 -59.70 21.19 30.98
C ARG A 725 -60.84 20.18 30.94
N LEU A 726 -60.61 18.99 30.36
CA LEU A 726 -61.59 17.91 30.32
C LEU A 726 -61.94 17.40 31.72
N ALA A 727 -60.97 17.30 32.63
CA ALA A 727 -61.23 16.93 34.02
C ALA A 727 -62.14 17.95 34.74
N ASP A 728 -61.92 19.25 34.52
CA ASP A 728 -62.76 20.31 35.07
C ASP A 728 -64.17 20.33 34.46
N VAL A 729 -64.28 20.05 33.17
CA VAL A 729 -65.57 19.90 32.46
C VAL A 729 -66.33 18.69 32.99
N GLU A 730 -65.68 17.54 33.17
CA GLU A 730 -66.30 16.35 33.75
C GLU A 730 -66.82 16.63 35.16
N LYS A 731 -66.01 17.27 36.01
CA LYS A 731 -66.40 17.66 37.37
C LYS A 731 -67.64 18.56 37.35
N ARG A 732 -67.71 19.49 36.39
CA ARG A 732 -68.85 20.40 36.21
C ARG A 732 -70.09 19.66 35.76
N TYR A 733 -69.99 18.78 34.76
CA TYR A 733 -71.11 17.95 34.32
C TYR A 733 -71.61 17.06 35.46
N ARG A 734 -70.72 16.38 36.19
CA ARG A 734 -71.08 15.59 37.39
C ARG A 734 -71.84 16.43 38.41
N ALA A 735 -71.38 17.63 38.74
CA ALA A 735 -72.06 18.52 39.67
C ALA A 735 -73.46 18.96 39.17
N GLN A 736 -73.56 19.37 37.89
CA GLN A 736 -74.82 19.82 37.29
C GLN A 736 -75.86 18.70 37.22
N TYR A 737 -75.47 17.51 36.76
CA TYR A 737 -76.38 16.37 36.65
C TYR A 737 -76.76 15.77 38.01
N THR A 738 -75.88 15.82 39.01
CA THR A 738 -76.23 15.43 40.40
C THR A 738 -77.23 16.40 41.03
N ALA A 739 -77.07 17.71 40.80
CA ALA A 739 -78.03 18.71 41.25
C ALA A 739 -79.40 18.53 40.54
N LEU A 740 -79.39 18.19 39.25
CA LEU A 740 -80.59 17.89 38.47
C LEU A 740 -81.28 16.61 38.96
N ASP A 741 -80.53 15.55 39.28
CA ASP A 741 -81.06 14.31 39.90
C ASP A 741 -81.78 14.61 41.21
N SER A 742 -81.17 15.44 42.06
CA SER A 742 -81.73 15.87 43.34
C SER A 742 -83.01 16.69 43.16
N LEU A 743 -83.04 17.59 42.17
CA LEU A 743 -84.22 18.38 41.83
C LEU A 743 -85.35 17.49 41.31
N VAL A 744 -85.06 16.57 40.39
CA VAL A 744 -86.06 15.63 39.84
C VAL A 744 -86.57 14.68 40.92
N ALA A 745 -85.72 14.22 41.82
CA ALA A 745 -86.14 13.41 42.98
C ALA A 745 -87.07 14.19 43.92
N SER A 746 -86.74 15.45 44.23
CA SER A 746 -87.62 16.36 44.99
C SER A 746 -88.96 16.60 44.29
N MET A 747 -88.94 16.81 42.98
CA MET A 747 -90.16 16.97 42.18
C MET A 747 -91.00 15.68 42.15
N LYS A 748 -90.38 14.49 42.05
CA LYS A 748 -91.09 13.21 42.15
C LYS A 748 -91.68 12.98 43.54
N ASN A 749 -90.96 13.34 44.61
CA ASN A 749 -91.48 13.27 45.97
C ASN A 749 -92.66 14.25 46.16
N THR A 750 -92.54 15.48 45.64
CA THR A 750 -93.62 16.47 45.66
C THR A 750 -94.82 16.00 44.85
N SER A 751 -94.60 15.42 43.66
CA SER A 751 -95.65 14.83 42.84
C SER A 751 -96.32 13.65 43.56
N SER A 752 -95.55 12.75 44.17
CA SER A 752 -96.09 11.60 44.91
C SER A 752 -96.89 12.06 46.13
N PHE A 753 -96.42 13.10 46.83
CA PHE A 753 -97.14 13.75 47.92
C PHE A 753 -98.45 14.37 47.43
N LEU A 754 -98.43 15.14 46.34
CA LEU A 754 -99.63 15.73 45.73
C LEU A 754 -100.60 14.64 45.23
N THR A 755 -100.11 13.57 44.61
CA THR A 755 -100.92 12.43 44.17
C THR A 755 -101.53 11.69 45.36
N SER A 756 -100.79 11.50 46.45
CA SER A 756 -101.31 10.92 47.70
C SER A 756 -102.37 11.83 48.33
N GLN A 757 -102.16 13.14 48.34
CA GLN A 757 -103.12 14.12 48.84
C GLN A 757 -104.39 14.15 47.98
N LEU A 758 -104.28 14.13 46.64
CA LEU A 758 -105.42 14.01 45.73
C LEU A 758 -106.14 12.66 45.88
N ALA A 759 -105.43 11.56 46.05
CA ALA A 759 -106.02 10.24 46.29
C ALA A 759 -106.80 10.22 47.62
N SER A 760 -106.25 10.84 48.68
CA SER A 760 -106.95 11.00 49.97
C SER A 760 -108.21 11.86 49.86
N LEU A 761 -108.21 12.88 48.99
CA LEU A 761 -109.39 13.69 48.67
C LEU A 761 -110.43 12.90 47.86
N SER A 762 -110.02 11.94 47.04
CA SER A 762 -110.94 11.05 46.31
C SER A 762 -111.57 9.96 47.19
N SER A 763 -110.94 9.58 48.32
CA SER A 763 -111.54 8.68 49.33
C SER A 763 -112.48 9.36 50.32
N LEU A 764 -112.68 10.67 50.17
CA LEU A 764 -113.58 11.51 50.99
C LEU A 764 -114.94 11.76 50.31
N ARG A 765 -115.31 10.95 49.30
CA ARG A 765 -116.66 10.92 48.70
C ARG A 765 -117.28 9.53 48.77
#